data_AF-A0A9W8ZP53-F1
#
_entry.id   AF-A0A9W8ZP53-F1
#
_cell.length_a   1.000
_cell.length_b   1.000
_cell.length_c   1.000
_cell.angle_alpha   90.00
_cell.angle_beta   90.00
_cell.angle_gamma   90.00
#
_symmetry.space_group_name_H-M   'P 1'
#
loop_
_entity.id
_entity.type
_entity.pdbx_description
1 polymer ?
#
loop_
_entity_poly.entity_id
_entity_poly.type
_entity_poly.pdbx_seq_one_letter_code
_entity_poly.pdbx_strand_id
1 'polypeptide(L)'
;MRQIDPSRSPRSTRDFTEQQQDLSEAGYVAEYERLESQAGLGAGMKSIFERPFTHIPAPVGPGSYARQPRGEPVADITIIQARNAQEEAEKTGGIVAVAEIPVDISDSFGGADFETRSMLTSSAHHDKGEAQKSYFFPKDPDMPSWRPLTMGWPWLAMLTVIALGLAALQEYLCQKSLRDKDGLAKFRKADELSLTAFFTWKYAPIIAFVFYGILWQMTDFEVKRLEPYYQLSRNTGATAGESLNMDYLTFMSWLVPLRALRHRQYAVIWSSLGTLVGSSLVPVLQSASIMVDPPKDERKSKDWKYIRIDPPWSRAVSGCLVFVAICGAALMYAMRRKSGLLSNPQGIAGIAAMATRSHILTDFHGLDEEPLDKIHKQLRHRRYILHKSSLWQGEYIRNVKEKVHEHSTDPRPLMLRLIPGVAFVAYIVCFTAAIPIITFVEGTNAVTDRLPFLLTGLATIVRILWNTMNCDVRMLQPFYILSKRNAPAQTLTLDYAGTNPLFLPVIALFNRDWLVALVAFGSVFAEVLTVCVSSINVDGKRFFPGMGGDDIDDEHDDDDRHNQEQTFRSFWISLTLSILILLYLISIAILTYMRRSHKFMPRQIGTMASVLAMIYQSKMLLTFVDTEKFTSGEMTKHLAQQEKRYALGWFKGRDGDHHLGIDEEPILDGYVYGEKYRDKRLLGHQIGTWEQY
;
A
#
# COMPACT_ATOMS: atom_id res chain seq x y z
N MET A 1 37.58 -4.15 -14.78
CA MET A 1 38.57 -3.46 -15.63
C MET A 1 39.27 -4.46 -16.54
N ARG A 2 39.03 -4.42 -17.86
CA ARG A 2 39.95 -4.98 -18.86
C ARG A 2 40.94 -3.86 -19.21
N GLN A 3 42.24 -4.06 -18.99
CA GLN A 3 43.25 -3.13 -19.49
C GLN A 3 43.21 -3.17 -21.02
N ILE A 4 42.81 -2.07 -21.64
CA ILE A 4 42.94 -1.88 -23.09
C ILE A 4 44.39 -1.52 -23.33
N ASP A 5 45.15 -2.45 -23.91
CA ASP A 5 46.54 -2.25 -24.31
C ASP A 5 46.56 -1.40 -25.60
N PRO A 6 47.03 -0.14 -25.57
CA PRO A 6 46.99 0.77 -26.72
C PRO A 6 47.97 0.40 -27.84
N SER A 7 48.72 -0.70 -27.71
CA SER A 7 49.84 -1.05 -28.60
C SER A 7 49.50 -2.04 -29.75
N ARG A 8 48.26 -2.54 -29.86
CA ARG A 8 47.86 -3.42 -30.97
C ARG A 8 47.30 -2.64 -32.16
N SER A 9 47.99 -2.71 -33.31
CA SER A 9 47.41 -2.21 -34.57
C SER A 9 46.24 -3.11 -35.01
N PRO A 10 45.08 -2.54 -35.39
CA PRO A 10 43.92 -3.32 -35.83
C PRO A 10 44.25 -4.09 -37.10
N ARG A 11 43.88 -5.38 -37.15
CA ARG A 11 44.19 -6.29 -38.26
C ARG A 11 43.08 -6.33 -39.31
N SER A 12 41.92 -5.71 -39.04
CA SER A 12 40.79 -5.61 -39.96
C SER A 12 40.02 -4.30 -39.79
N THR A 13 39.25 -3.89 -40.81
CA THR A 13 38.35 -2.73 -40.77
C THR A 13 37.27 -2.86 -39.69
N ARG A 14 36.93 -4.11 -39.32
CA ARG A 14 35.98 -4.44 -38.25
C ARG A 14 36.59 -4.25 -36.87
N ASP A 15 37.86 -4.58 -36.70
CA ASP A 15 38.59 -4.35 -35.44
C ASP A 15 38.70 -2.84 -35.16
N PHE A 16 38.84 -2.03 -36.21
CA PHE A 16 38.89 -0.57 -36.08
C PHE A 16 37.54 0.02 -35.65
N THR A 17 36.41 -0.45 -36.21
CA THR A 17 35.08 0.00 -35.80
C THR A 17 34.71 -0.48 -34.40
N GLU A 18 35.06 -1.72 -34.03
CA GLU A 18 34.87 -2.24 -32.66
C GLU A 18 35.73 -1.45 -31.66
N GLN A 19 37.02 -1.20 -31.96
CA GLN A 19 37.90 -0.42 -31.10
C GLN A 19 37.44 1.05 -30.96
N GLN A 20 36.88 1.65 -32.01
CA GLN A 20 36.36 3.01 -31.97
C GLN A 20 35.03 3.10 -31.21
N GLN A 21 34.19 2.04 -31.28
CA GLN A 21 33.02 1.91 -30.42
C GLN A 21 33.42 1.74 -28.95
N ASP A 22 34.36 0.85 -28.64
CA ASP A 22 34.88 0.63 -27.29
C ASP A 22 35.50 1.91 -26.70
N LEU A 23 36.26 2.67 -27.50
CA LEU A 23 36.83 3.96 -27.10
C LEU A 23 35.75 5.02 -26.86
N SER A 24 34.71 5.05 -27.69
CA SER A 24 33.57 5.96 -27.51
C SER A 24 32.78 5.59 -26.25
N GLU A 25 32.54 4.31 -26.02
CA GLU A 25 31.85 3.80 -24.84
C GLU A 25 32.66 4.08 -23.57
N ALA A 26 33.97 3.80 -23.58
CA ALA A 26 34.86 4.13 -22.48
C ALA A 26 34.91 5.64 -22.18
N GLY A 27 34.89 6.48 -23.22
CA GLY A 27 34.81 7.94 -23.08
C GLY A 27 33.52 8.39 -22.40
N TYR A 28 32.37 7.85 -22.84
CA TYR A 28 31.08 8.14 -22.19
C TYR A 28 31.03 7.66 -20.74
N VAL A 29 31.53 6.45 -20.44
CA VAL A 29 31.57 5.91 -19.07
C VAL A 29 32.43 6.79 -18.16
N ALA A 30 33.61 7.20 -18.62
CA ALA A 30 34.49 8.08 -17.84
C ALA A 30 33.89 9.48 -17.61
N GLU A 31 33.21 10.03 -18.62
CA GLU A 31 32.47 11.29 -18.49
C GLU A 31 31.32 11.16 -17.50
N TYR A 32 30.61 10.02 -17.50
CA TYR A 32 29.52 9.76 -16.55
C TYR A 32 30.01 9.51 -15.13
N GLU A 33 31.07 8.72 -14.89
CA GLU A 33 31.68 8.58 -13.55
C GLU A 33 32.13 9.94 -13.00
N ARG A 34 32.68 10.79 -13.88
CA ARG A 34 32.99 12.18 -13.53
C ARG A 34 31.74 12.95 -13.16
N LEU A 35 30.65 12.86 -13.94
CA LEU A 35 29.38 13.50 -13.62
C LEU A 35 28.73 12.97 -12.34
N GLU A 36 28.82 11.68 -12.02
CA GLU A 36 28.33 11.11 -10.76
C GLU A 36 29.12 11.64 -9.56
N SER A 37 30.45 11.67 -9.69
CA SER A 37 31.34 12.23 -8.67
C SER A 37 31.13 13.74 -8.47
N GLN A 38 30.81 14.47 -9.55
CA GLN A 38 30.56 15.90 -9.58
C GLN A 38 29.14 16.26 -9.11
N ALA A 39 28.15 15.45 -9.47
CA ALA A 39 26.76 15.59 -9.06
C ALA A 39 26.55 15.16 -7.60
N GLY A 40 27.48 14.42 -7.00
CA GLY A 40 27.41 14.03 -5.59
C GLY A 40 26.49 12.83 -5.33
N LEU A 41 26.22 12.01 -6.34
CA LEU A 41 25.50 10.74 -6.15
C LEU A 41 26.35 9.83 -5.24
N GLY A 42 25.74 9.25 -4.21
CA GLY A 42 26.47 8.48 -3.20
C GLY A 42 27.41 9.34 -2.34
N ALA A 43 27.29 10.68 -2.32
CA ALA A 43 28.16 11.55 -1.51
C ALA A 43 28.16 11.20 -0.03
N GLY A 44 27.09 10.57 0.49
CA GLY A 44 27.05 10.05 1.85
C GLY A 44 28.11 8.97 2.12
N MET A 45 28.58 8.23 1.11
CA MET A 45 29.61 7.19 1.25
C MET A 45 30.95 7.76 1.72
N LYS A 46 31.24 9.05 1.48
CA LYS A 46 32.46 9.71 1.97
C LYS A 46 32.52 9.81 3.50
N SER A 47 31.39 9.65 4.19
CA SER A 47 31.29 9.70 5.65
C SER A 47 31.45 8.34 6.34
N ILE A 48 31.67 7.28 5.57
CA ILE A 48 31.82 5.91 6.08
C ILE A 48 33.26 5.69 6.54
N PHE A 49 33.42 5.31 7.81
CA PHE A 49 34.67 4.83 8.37
C PHE A 49 34.78 3.32 8.14
N GLU A 50 35.71 2.90 7.27
CA GLU A 50 35.96 1.48 7.05
C GLU A 50 36.91 0.95 8.12
N ARG A 51 36.45 -0.06 8.87
CA ARG A 51 37.32 -0.75 9.82
C ARG A 51 38.09 -1.84 9.07
N PRO A 52 39.43 -1.79 9.00
CA PRO A 52 40.21 -2.88 8.43
C PRO A 52 39.97 -4.14 9.28
N PHE A 53 39.83 -5.27 8.60
CA PHE A 53 39.66 -6.55 9.25
C PHE A 53 40.91 -6.88 10.07
N THR A 54 40.81 -6.78 11.39
CA THR A 54 41.83 -7.26 12.31
C THR A 54 41.42 -8.64 12.78
N HIS A 55 41.87 -9.69 12.09
CA HIS A 55 41.95 -11.01 12.73
C HIS A 55 42.99 -10.89 13.83
N ILE A 56 42.56 -10.94 15.10
CA ILE A 56 43.47 -11.19 16.20
C ILE A 56 43.51 -12.71 16.31
N PRO A 57 44.48 -13.41 15.70
CA PRO A 57 44.67 -14.81 16.02
C PRO A 57 44.88 -14.86 17.53
N ALA A 58 44.10 -15.68 18.24
CA ALA A 58 44.33 -15.90 19.66
C ALA A 58 45.82 -16.25 19.83
N PRO A 59 46.55 -15.63 20.77
CA PRO A 59 47.96 -15.89 20.91
C PRO A 59 48.15 -17.37 21.26
N VAL A 60 48.64 -18.14 20.29
CA VAL A 60 49.09 -19.52 20.52
C VAL A 60 50.48 -19.40 21.17
N GLY A 61 50.49 -19.08 22.46
CA GLY A 61 51.70 -19.16 23.28
C GLY A 61 52.14 -20.63 23.40
N PRO A 62 53.44 -20.94 23.32
CA PRO A 62 53.93 -22.30 23.48
C PRO A 62 53.71 -22.72 24.94
N GLY A 63 52.68 -23.53 25.19
CA GLY A 63 52.45 -24.19 26.48
C GLY A 63 51.13 -23.90 27.19
N SER A 64 50.27 -23.01 26.70
CA SER A 64 48.93 -22.83 27.27
C SER A 64 47.88 -23.50 26.40
N TYR A 65 47.59 -24.78 26.65
CA TYR A 65 46.33 -25.40 26.25
C TYR A 65 45.20 -24.81 27.10
N ALA A 66 44.90 -23.53 26.90
CA ALA A 66 43.64 -22.99 27.35
C ALA A 66 42.57 -23.76 26.57
N ARG A 67 41.86 -24.63 27.29
CA ARG A 67 40.67 -25.33 26.82
C ARG A 67 39.73 -24.26 26.27
N GLN A 68 39.74 -24.03 24.95
CA GLN A 68 38.70 -23.25 24.31
C GLN A 68 37.37 -23.87 24.75
N PRO A 69 36.41 -23.06 25.24
CA PRO A 69 35.07 -23.56 25.49
C PRO A 69 34.61 -24.20 24.19
N ARG A 70 34.33 -25.50 24.27
CA ARG A 70 33.95 -26.30 23.13
C ARG A 70 32.61 -25.77 22.62
N GLY A 71 32.63 -25.02 21.52
CA GLY A 71 31.44 -24.64 20.76
C GLY A 71 30.76 -23.34 21.19
N GLU A 72 31.42 -22.19 21.06
CA GLU A 72 30.65 -20.98 20.75
C GLU A 72 30.28 -21.04 19.27
N PRO A 73 28.99 -21.07 18.90
CA PRO A 73 28.58 -21.10 17.51
C PRO A 73 29.13 -19.86 16.78
N VAL A 74 29.57 -20.00 15.53
CA VAL A 74 30.07 -18.91 14.66
C VAL A 74 29.16 -17.68 14.65
N ALA A 75 27.85 -17.87 14.91
CA ALA A 75 26.88 -16.81 15.13
C ALA A 75 27.28 -15.84 16.26
N ASP A 76 27.83 -16.32 17.38
CA ASP A 76 28.17 -15.50 18.54
C ASP A 76 29.34 -14.56 18.25
N ILE A 77 30.35 -15.00 17.48
CA ILE A 77 31.49 -14.15 17.08
C ILE A 77 31.01 -13.01 16.17
N THR A 78 30.14 -13.31 15.20
CA THR A 78 29.57 -12.27 14.31
C THR A 78 28.70 -11.27 15.09
N ILE A 79 27.94 -11.75 16.08
CA ILE A 79 27.11 -10.89 16.94
C ILE A 79 27.99 -9.99 17.81
N ILE A 80 29.10 -10.49 18.36
CA ILE A 80 30.04 -9.69 19.16
C ILE A 80 30.72 -8.63 18.28
N GLN A 81 31.16 -8.99 17.07
CA GLN A 81 31.74 -8.03 16.12
C GLN A 81 30.73 -6.95 15.71
N ALA A 82 29.49 -7.33 15.40
CA ALA A 82 28.42 -6.40 15.09
C ALA A 82 28.14 -5.45 16.26
N ARG A 83 28.10 -5.96 17.49
CA ARG A 83 27.92 -5.16 18.70
C ARG A 83 29.06 -4.18 18.92
N ASN A 84 30.32 -4.62 18.78
CA ASN A 84 31.48 -3.77 18.93
C ASN A 84 31.50 -2.66 17.86
N ALA A 85 31.15 -2.99 16.61
CA ALA A 85 31.04 -2.02 15.53
C ALA A 85 29.92 -1.01 15.76
N GLN A 86 28.78 -1.44 16.30
CA GLN A 86 27.69 -0.56 16.70
C GLN A 86 28.10 0.39 17.84
N GLU A 87 28.78 -0.11 18.86
CA GLU A 87 29.31 0.73 19.96
C GLU A 87 30.34 1.75 19.46
N GLU A 88 31.15 1.37 18.46
CA GLU A 88 32.12 2.26 17.83
C GLU A 88 31.45 3.33 16.95
N ALA A 89 30.41 2.98 16.19
CA ALA A 89 29.59 3.94 15.47
C ALA A 89 28.97 4.97 16.44
N GLU A 90 28.43 4.51 17.58
CA GLU A 90 27.89 5.39 18.61
C GLU A 90 28.94 6.32 19.24
N LYS A 91 30.18 5.84 19.43
CA LYS A 91 31.29 6.66 19.98
C LYS A 91 31.83 7.69 18.99
N THR A 92 31.97 7.30 17.73
CA THR A 92 32.57 8.13 16.67
C THR A 92 31.56 9.10 16.06
N GLY A 93 30.27 8.80 16.16
CA GLY A 93 29.21 9.57 15.48
C GLY A 93 29.23 9.41 13.95
N GLY A 94 30.04 8.47 13.44
CA GLY A 94 30.17 8.14 12.01
C GLY A 94 29.63 6.75 11.68
N ILE A 95 29.39 6.50 10.39
CA ILE A 95 28.94 5.19 9.90
C ILE A 95 30.15 4.25 9.87
N VAL A 96 30.07 3.08 10.49
CA VAL A 96 31.17 2.10 10.52
C VAL A 96 30.85 0.95 9.57
N ALA A 97 31.74 0.70 8.60
CA ALA A 97 31.66 -0.45 7.71
C ALA A 97 32.59 -1.56 8.18
N VAL A 98 32.06 -2.77 8.29
CA VAL A 98 32.79 -3.99 8.64
C VAL A 98 32.68 -4.96 7.49
N ALA A 99 33.81 -5.34 6.89
CA ALA A 99 33.83 -6.39 5.88
C ALA A 99 33.65 -7.76 6.56
N GLU A 100 32.62 -8.50 6.17
CA GLU A 100 32.47 -9.89 6.57
C GLU A 100 33.27 -10.78 5.64
N ILE A 101 34.35 -11.35 6.15
CA ILE A 101 35.08 -12.43 5.47
C ILE A 101 34.42 -13.75 5.88
N PRO A 102 34.14 -14.68 4.96
CA PRO A 102 33.76 -16.03 5.32
C PRO A 102 34.94 -16.65 6.10
N VAL A 103 34.75 -16.88 7.40
CA VAL A 103 35.74 -17.58 8.22
C VAL A 103 35.74 -19.02 7.75
N ASP A 104 36.81 -19.43 7.06
CA ASP A 104 36.96 -20.77 6.53
C ASP A 104 37.18 -21.75 7.69
N ILE A 105 36.30 -22.75 7.81
CA ILE A 105 36.31 -23.73 8.91
C ILE A 105 37.56 -24.63 8.82
N SER A 106 38.29 -24.59 7.70
CA SER A 106 39.58 -25.26 7.53
C SER A 106 40.69 -24.71 8.44
N ASP A 107 40.59 -23.47 8.92
CA ASP A 107 41.59 -22.87 9.82
C ASP A 107 41.58 -23.47 11.24
N SER A 108 40.52 -24.22 11.60
CA SER A 108 40.36 -24.80 12.94
C SER A 108 40.97 -26.21 13.11
N PHE A 109 41.46 -26.83 12.03
CA PHE A 109 42.05 -28.17 12.06
C PHE A 109 43.52 -28.12 11.63
N GLY A 110 44.42 -27.90 12.59
CA GLY A 110 45.86 -27.78 12.36
C GLY A 110 46.54 -29.08 11.93
N GLY A 111 47.41 -28.96 10.92
CA GLY A 111 48.42 -29.93 10.50
C GLY A 111 49.41 -29.23 9.55
N ALA A 112 50.71 -29.50 9.71
CA ALA A 112 51.85 -28.65 9.34
C ALA A 112 52.16 -28.43 7.84
N ASP A 113 51.17 -28.57 6.94
CA ASP A 113 51.35 -28.43 5.48
C ASP A 113 50.64 -27.18 4.93
N PHE A 114 50.78 -26.05 5.63
CA PHE A 114 49.92 -24.86 5.50
C PHE A 114 50.29 -23.92 4.34
N GLU A 115 51.57 -23.74 4.00
CA GLU A 115 51.95 -22.67 3.06
C GLU A 115 51.68 -23.00 1.58
N THR A 116 51.75 -24.27 1.18
CA THR A 116 51.56 -24.65 -0.23
C THR A 116 50.11 -24.94 -0.58
N ARG A 117 49.27 -25.35 0.38
CA ARG A 117 47.83 -25.58 0.14
C ARG A 117 47.00 -24.31 0.26
N SER A 118 47.39 -23.36 1.11
CA SER A 118 46.71 -22.06 1.26
C SER A 118 46.75 -21.21 -0.03
N MET A 119 47.84 -21.28 -0.81
CA MET A 119 47.92 -20.61 -2.13
C MET A 119 47.10 -21.33 -3.23
N LEU A 120 46.87 -22.64 -3.10
CA LEU A 120 46.09 -23.43 -4.05
C LEU A 120 44.58 -23.46 -3.73
N THR A 121 44.18 -23.25 -2.47
CA THR A 121 42.76 -23.15 -2.08
C THR A 121 42.23 -21.73 -2.12
N SER A 122 43.06 -20.71 -1.88
CA SER A 122 42.71 -19.29 -2.16
C SER A 122 42.49 -19.03 -3.65
N SER A 123 43.12 -19.81 -4.52
CA SER A 123 42.93 -19.73 -5.98
C SER A 123 41.77 -20.60 -6.51
N ALA A 124 41.30 -21.59 -5.74
CA ALA A 124 40.23 -22.51 -6.17
C ALA A 124 38.81 -22.02 -5.81
N HIS A 125 38.67 -21.13 -4.82
CA HIS A 125 37.42 -20.40 -4.54
C HIS A 125 37.51 -18.93 -4.92
N HIS A 126 38.04 -18.68 -6.13
CA HIS A 126 37.80 -17.43 -6.85
C HIS A 126 36.43 -17.46 -7.55
N ASP A 127 35.37 -17.85 -6.84
CA ASP A 127 34.03 -17.44 -7.28
C ASP A 127 33.84 -16.01 -6.78
N LYS A 128 33.68 -15.08 -7.72
CA LYS A 128 33.81 -13.63 -7.56
C LYS A 128 32.68 -13.02 -6.71
N GLY A 129 32.59 -13.37 -5.44
CA GLY A 129 31.75 -12.65 -4.47
C GLY A 129 32.60 -11.62 -3.74
N GLU A 130 32.42 -10.32 -4.02
CA GLU A 130 32.98 -9.26 -3.18
C GLU A 130 32.64 -9.52 -1.71
N ALA A 131 33.62 -9.38 -0.82
CA ALA A 131 33.42 -9.48 0.63
C ALA A 131 32.28 -8.54 1.04
N GLN A 132 31.16 -9.10 1.51
CA GLN A 132 29.96 -8.34 1.83
C GLN A 132 30.26 -7.44 3.05
N LYS A 133 30.05 -6.14 2.90
CA LYS A 133 30.24 -5.15 3.98
C LYS A 133 28.94 -4.97 4.75
N SER A 134 29.00 -5.10 6.07
CA SER A 134 27.94 -4.78 7.02
C SER A 134 28.14 -3.35 7.53
N TYR A 135 27.10 -2.52 7.48
CA TYR A 135 27.17 -1.11 7.87
C TYR A 135 26.39 -0.86 9.16
N PHE A 136 27.03 -0.19 10.11
CA PHE A 136 26.48 0.17 11.42
C PHE A 136 26.37 1.68 11.56
N PHE A 137 25.24 2.14 12.12
CA PHE A 137 24.87 3.54 12.13
C PHE A 137 24.79 4.08 13.57
N PRO A 138 25.27 5.30 13.82
CA PRO A 138 25.07 5.96 15.10
C PRO A 138 23.59 6.31 15.30
N LYS A 139 23.19 6.48 16.56
CA LYS A 139 21.87 7.03 16.87
C LYS A 139 21.81 8.49 16.42
N ASP A 140 20.80 8.83 15.62
CA ASP A 140 20.50 10.22 15.26
C ASP A 140 19.88 10.95 16.47
N PRO A 141 20.56 11.94 17.07
CA PRO A 141 19.98 12.72 18.18
C PRO A 141 18.76 13.52 17.71
N ASP A 142 18.83 14.09 16.49
CA ASP A 142 17.79 14.92 15.88
C ASP A 142 16.94 14.14 14.87
N MET A 143 16.50 12.94 15.24
CA MET A 143 15.68 12.11 14.38
C MET A 143 14.31 12.79 14.10
N PRO A 144 13.98 13.08 12.83
CA PRO A 144 12.76 13.79 12.50
C PRO A 144 11.52 12.91 12.70
N SER A 145 10.40 13.55 13.04
CA SER A 145 9.15 12.89 13.40
C SER A 145 7.97 13.43 12.61
N TRP A 146 8.16 13.65 11.30
CA TRP A 146 7.06 14.07 10.45
C TRP A 146 5.94 13.02 10.46
N ARG A 147 4.70 13.50 10.56
CA ARG A 147 3.48 12.70 10.50
C ARG A 147 2.35 13.50 9.87
N PRO A 148 1.46 12.86 9.11
CA PRO A 148 0.27 13.52 8.58
C PRO A 148 -0.69 13.86 9.72
N LEU A 149 -1.57 14.84 9.47
CA LEU A 149 -2.55 15.32 10.45
C LEU A 149 -3.48 14.20 10.96
N THR A 150 -3.87 13.29 10.06
CA THR A 150 -4.72 12.12 10.33
C THR A 150 -4.05 11.05 11.21
N MET A 151 -2.74 11.14 11.43
CA MET A 151 -1.98 10.25 12.32
C MET A 151 -1.52 10.99 13.59
N GLY A 152 -1.82 12.28 13.69
CA GLY A 152 -1.47 13.11 14.83
C GLY A 152 -2.28 12.74 16.07
N TRP A 153 -1.68 12.95 17.24
CA TRP A 153 -2.36 12.71 18.53
C TRP A 153 -3.70 13.45 18.67
N PRO A 154 -3.88 14.72 18.22
CA PRO A 154 -5.17 15.42 18.38
C PRO A 154 -6.27 14.77 17.55
N TRP A 155 -5.93 14.31 16.34
CA TRP A 155 -6.86 13.62 15.46
C TRP A 155 -7.28 12.27 16.03
N LEU A 156 -6.33 11.46 16.49
CA LEU A 156 -6.62 10.17 17.11
C LEU A 156 -7.42 10.32 18.41
N ALA A 157 -7.12 11.34 19.22
CA ALA A 157 -7.88 11.68 20.42
C ALA A 157 -9.32 12.07 20.05
N MET A 158 -9.50 12.91 19.03
CA MET A 158 -10.81 13.28 18.50
C MET A 158 -11.61 12.04 18.05
N LEU A 159 -11.01 11.14 17.27
CA LEU A 159 -11.69 9.90 16.84
C LEU A 159 -12.09 9.00 18.01
N THR A 160 -11.26 8.94 19.05
CA THR A 160 -11.53 8.15 20.26
C THR A 160 -12.68 8.78 21.07
N VAL A 161 -12.68 10.10 21.24
CA VAL A 161 -13.76 10.83 21.94
C VAL A 161 -15.08 10.73 21.18
N ILE A 162 -15.06 10.85 19.84
CA ILE A 162 -16.26 10.68 19.02
C ILE A 162 -16.80 9.24 19.16
N ALA A 163 -15.94 8.21 19.17
CA ALA A 163 -16.37 6.83 19.36
C ALA A 163 -17.08 6.63 20.71
N LEU A 164 -16.49 7.13 21.80
CA LEU A 164 -17.08 7.05 23.13
C LEU A 164 -18.38 7.87 23.24
N GLY A 165 -18.43 9.05 22.61
CA GLY A 165 -19.62 9.89 22.54
C GLY A 165 -20.76 9.22 21.79
N LEU A 166 -20.48 8.60 20.64
CA LEU A 166 -21.46 7.82 19.87
C LEU A 166 -21.93 6.57 20.64
N ALA A 167 -21.03 5.88 21.35
CA ALA A 167 -21.39 4.73 22.18
C ALA A 167 -22.30 5.14 23.35
N ALA A 168 -21.95 6.22 24.05
CA ALA A 168 -22.76 6.77 25.14
C ALA A 168 -24.12 7.26 24.64
N LEU A 169 -24.17 7.90 23.45
CA LEU A 169 -25.41 8.34 22.82
C LEU A 169 -26.29 7.13 22.43
N GLN A 170 -25.72 6.11 21.82
CA GLN A 170 -26.44 4.89 21.44
C GLN A 170 -27.04 4.18 22.66
N GLU A 171 -26.25 4.03 23.73
CA GLU A 171 -26.72 3.43 24.99
C GLU A 171 -27.78 4.31 25.68
N TYR A 172 -27.61 5.63 25.68
CA TYR A 172 -28.60 6.57 26.19
C TYR A 172 -29.93 6.46 25.44
N LEU A 173 -29.90 6.42 24.10
CA LEU A 173 -31.09 6.24 23.29
C LEU A 173 -31.75 4.88 23.54
N CYS A 174 -30.95 3.82 23.73
CA CYS A 174 -31.46 2.49 24.09
C CYS A 174 -32.19 2.51 25.45
N GLN A 175 -31.59 3.12 26.47
CA GLN A 175 -32.20 3.22 27.80
C GLN A 175 -33.45 4.10 27.80
N LYS A 176 -33.41 5.20 27.04
CA LYS A 176 -34.59 6.06 26.85
C LYS A 176 -35.73 5.30 26.18
N SER A 177 -35.42 4.57 25.10
CA SER A 177 -36.40 3.74 24.39
C SER A 177 -37.02 2.63 25.25
N LEU A 178 -36.30 2.15 26.28
CA LEU A 178 -36.80 1.14 27.22
C LEU A 178 -37.64 1.73 28.37
N ARG A 179 -37.34 2.98 28.79
CA ARG A 179 -38.04 3.65 29.89
C ARG A 179 -39.34 4.32 29.45
N ASP A 180 -39.34 4.92 28.26
CA ASP A 180 -40.49 5.65 27.73
C ASP A 180 -41.48 4.68 27.07
N LYS A 181 -42.73 4.67 27.53
CA LYS A 181 -43.81 3.84 26.95
C LYS A 181 -44.05 4.17 25.48
N ASP A 182 -43.87 5.44 25.11
CA ASP A 182 -44.04 5.98 23.75
C ASP A 182 -42.81 5.76 22.85
N GLY A 183 -41.75 5.08 23.32
CA GLY A 183 -40.51 4.88 22.56
C GLY A 183 -39.79 6.20 22.24
N LEU A 184 -38.98 6.21 21.17
CA LEU A 184 -38.27 7.42 20.71
C LEU A 184 -39.19 8.42 20.03
N ALA A 185 -40.18 7.92 19.27
CA ALA A 185 -41.22 8.69 18.63
C ALA A 185 -42.39 7.77 18.25
N LYS A 186 -43.60 8.35 18.15
CA LYS A 186 -44.83 7.65 17.74
C LYS A 186 -45.40 8.27 16.48
N PHE A 187 -45.92 7.45 15.58
CA PHE A 187 -46.59 7.88 14.35
C PHE A 187 -47.71 6.91 13.96
N ARG A 188 -48.73 7.37 13.23
CA ARG A 188 -49.76 6.50 12.63
C ARG A 188 -49.42 6.20 11.17
N LYS A 189 -49.23 7.27 10.39
CA LYS A 189 -48.73 7.21 9.00
C LYS A 189 -47.32 7.80 8.92
N ALA A 190 -46.46 7.21 8.09
CA ALA A 190 -45.10 7.74 7.85
C ALA A 190 -45.12 9.17 7.26
N ASP A 191 -46.20 9.55 6.58
CA ASP A 191 -46.39 10.87 5.95
C ASP A 191 -46.77 11.98 6.93
N GLU A 192 -47.22 11.64 8.14
CA GLU A 192 -47.58 12.61 9.19
C GLU A 192 -46.35 13.13 9.94
N LEU A 193 -45.22 12.44 9.83
CA LEU A 193 -43.95 12.87 10.42
C LEU A 193 -43.40 14.06 9.63
N SER A 194 -42.87 15.06 10.35
CA SER A 194 -42.11 16.12 9.70
C SER A 194 -40.92 15.52 8.94
N LEU A 195 -40.59 16.11 7.79
CA LEU A 195 -39.52 15.62 6.91
C LEU A 195 -38.16 15.53 7.66
N THR A 196 -37.94 16.45 8.60
CA THR A 196 -36.77 16.46 9.49
C THR A 196 -36.79 15.32 10.51
N ALA A 197 -37.94 15.03 11.12
CA ALA A 197 -38.07 13.90 12.04
C ALA A 197 -37.83 12.59 11.31
N PHE A 198 -38.48 12.39 10.15
CA PHE A 198 -38.32 11.19 9.31
C PHE A 198 -36.86 10.93 8.93
N PHE A 199 -36.16 11.98 8.46
CA PHE A 199 -34.75 11.87 8.10
C PHE A 199 -33.85 11.54 9.31
N THR A 200 -34.15 12.14 10.46
CA THR A 200 -33.33 12.02 11.68
C THR A 200 -33.33 10.63 12.27
N TRP A 201 -34.45 9.91 12.25
CA TRP A 201 -34.49 8.56 12.82
C TRP A 201 -34.02 7.49 11.82
N LYS A 202 -34.33 7.64 10.53
CA LYS A 202 -34.04 6.59 9.52
C LYS A 202 -32.62 6.68 8.94
N TYR A 203 -32.16 7.88 8.57
CA TYR A 203 -30.91 8.05 7.81
C TYR A 203 -29.76 8.63 8.64
N ALA A 204 -30.03 9.59 9.52
CA ALA A 204 -28.98 10.32 10.23
C ALA A 204 -28.03 9.43 11.05
N PRO A 205 -28.48 8.36 11.78
CA PRO A 205 -27.57 7.52 12.55
C PRO A 205 -26.57 6.79 11.64
N ILE A 206 -27.05 6.23 10.53
CA ILE A 206 -26.22 5.48 9.59
C ILE A 206 -25.24 6.42 8.88
N ILE A 207 -25.69 7.61 8.47
CA ILE A 207 -24.81 8.65 7.88
C ILE A 207 -23.70 9.04 8.86
N ALA A 208 -24.03 9.23 10.15
CA ALA A 208 -23.03 9.57 11.17
C ALA A 208 -21.97 8.47 11.33
N PHE A 209 -22.38 7.19 11.36
CA PHE A 209 -21.45 6.06 11.44
C PHE A 209 -20.61 5.86 10.18
N VAL A 210 -21.21 6.05 9.00
CA VAL A 210 -20.49 6.01 7.72
C VAL A 210 -19.44 7.12 7.68
N PHE A 211 -19.81 8.35 8.03
CA PHE A 211 -18.88 9.47 8.09
C PHE A 211 -17.74 9.22 9.08
N TYR A 212 -18.05 8.73 10.28
CA TYR A 212 -17.04 8.30 11.25
C TYR A 212 -16.11 7.22 10.69
N GLY A 213 -16.67 6.23 10.00
CA GLY A 213 -15.92 5.18 9.30
C GLY A 213 -14.94 5.73 8.27
N ILE A 214 -15.35 6.74 7.47
CA ILE A 214 -14.47 7.40 6.49
C ILE A 214 -13.30 8.10 7.20
N LEU A 215 -13.54 8.83 8.30
CA LEU A 215 -12.47 9.49 9.06
C LEU A 215 -11.45 8.47 9.61
N TRP A 216 -11.93 7.30 10.03
CA TRP A 216 -11.06 6.21 10.46
C TRP A 216 -10.27 5.59 9.29
N GLN A 217 -10.90 5.38 8.12
CA GLN A 217 -10.22 4.89 6.92
C GLN A 217 -9.06 5.80 6.50
N MET A 218 -9.18 7.12 6.65
CA MET A 218 -8.08 8.06 6.38
C MET A 218 -6.86 7.80 7.26
N THR A 219 -7.10 7.50 8.53
CA THR A 219 -6.03 7.16 9.51
C THR A 219 -5.36 5.86 9.11
N ASP A 220 -6.15 4.85 8.75
CA ASP A 220 -5.64 3.51 8.45
C ASP A 220 -4.85 3.43 7.16
N PHE A 221 -5.26 4.16 6.14
CA PHE A 221 -4.48 4.31 4.92
C PHE A 221 -3.08 4.88 5.22
N GLU A 222 -3.01 5.96 6.00
CA GLU A 222 -1.75 6.62 6.34
C GLU A 222 -0.83 5.77 7.22
N VAL A 223 -1.41 5.04 8.19
CA VAL A 223 -0.66 4.07 9.01
C VAL A 223 -0.04 2.99 8.14
N LYS A 224 -0.80 2.39 7.22
CA LYS A 224 -0.31 1.36 6.29
C LYS A 224 0.78 1.88 5.36
N ARG A 225 0.59 3.09 4.81
CA ARG A 225 1.55 3.74 3.89
C ARG A 225 2.87 4.06 4.59
N LEU A 226 2.83 4.54 5.84
CA LEU A 226 4.02 5.00 6.54
C LEU A 226 4.71 3.92 7.37
N GLU A 227 4.07 2.78 7.63
CA GLU A 227 4.65 1.66 8.40
C GLU A 227 6.06 1.25 7.92
N PRO A 228 6.35 1.09 6.60
CA PRO A 228 7.69 0.71 6.15
C PRO A 228 8.76 1.67 6.68
N TYR A 229 8.48 2.98 6.69
CA TYR A 229 9.41 3.99 7.16
C TYR A 229 9.60 3.93 8.68
N TYR A 230 8.55 3.69 9.46
CA TYR A 230 8.68 3.47 10.91
C TYR A 230 9.48 2.22 11.28
N GLN A 231 9.52 1.21 10.39
CA GLN A 231 10.35 0.03 10.57
C GLN A 231 11.81 0.34 10.24
N LEU A 232 12.06 1.03 9.12
CA LEU A 232 13.40 1.46 8.70
C LEU A 232 14.04 2.46 9.65
N SER A 233 13.24 3.23 10.38
CA SER A 233 13.70 4.26 11.32
C SER A 233 14.18 3.70 12.67
N ARG A 234 14.09 2.38 12.89
CA ARG A 234 14.60 1.72 14.11
C ARG A 234 16.13 1.78 14.15
N ASN A 235 16.69 1.86 15.36
CA ASN A 235 18.14 1.95 15.58
C ASN A 235 18.94 0.80 14.95
N THR A 236 18.36 -0.40 14.87
CA THR A 236 18.98 -1.60 14.28
C THR A 236 18.52 -1.87 12.85
N GLY A 237 17.82 -0.92 12.24
CA GLY A 237 17.13 -1.08 10.95
C GLY A 237 16.00 -2.11 10.97
N ALA A 238 15.51 -2.44 9.79
CA ALA A 238 14.51 -3.47 9.56
C ALA A 238 14.95 -4.43 8.46
N THR A 239 14.47 -5.67 8.50
CA THR A 239 14.66 -6.61 7.40
C THR A 239 13.88 -6.16 6.16
N ALA A 240 14.31 -6.60 4.96
CA ALA A 240 13.59 -6.26 3.72
C ALA A 240 12.11 -6.71 3.76
N GLY A 241 11.82 -7.89 4.32
CA GLY A 241 10.47 -8.44 4.45
C GLY A 241 9.54 -7.60 5.35
N GLU A 242 10.10 -6.98 6.39
CA GLU A 242 9.36 -6.13 7.33
C GLU A 242 9.23 -4.67 6.86
N SER A 243 9.96 -4.27 5.81
CA SER A 243 10.04 -2.88 5.35
C SER A 243 9.88 -2.73 3.83
N LEU A 244 10.96 -2.81 3.07
CA LEU A 244 11.00 -2.50 1.62
C LEU A 244 10.07 -3.37 0.77
N ASN A 245 9.92 -4.65 1.14
CA ASN A 245 9.10 -5.64 0.43
C ASN A 245 7.66 -5.72 0.97
N MET A 246 7.30 -4.80 1.86
CA MET A 246 5.99 -4.81 2.49
C MET A 246 4.95 -4.14 1.60
N ASP A 247 3.81 -4.81 1.44
CA ASP A 247 2.66 -4.29 0.68
C ASP A 247 1.38 -4.48 1.49
N TYR A 248 0.88 -3.38 2.06
CA TYR A 248 -0.42 -3.31 2.73
C TYR A 248 -1.49 -2.57 1.93
N LEU A 249 -1.10 -1.88 0.85
CA LEU A 249 -1.99 -1.01 0.10
C LEU A 249 -2.76 -1.78 -0.98
N THR A 250 -2.13 -2.77 -1.61
CA THR A 250 -2.77 -3.59 -2.65
C THR A 250 -3.30 -4.92 -2.12
N PHE A 251 -2.87 -5.29 -0.91
CA PHE A 251 -3.32 -6.52 -0.27
C PHE A 251 -4.79 -6.40 0.17
N MET A 252 -5.49 -7.52 0.28
CA MET A 252 -6.90 -7.53 0.70
C MET A 252 -7.05 -6.90 2.08
N SER A 253 -7.67 -5.72 2.16
CA SER A 253 -7.73 -4.86 3.36
C SER A 253 -8.17 -5.57 4.64
N TRP A 254 -9.03 -6.59 4.53
CA TRP A 254 -9.54 -7.36 5.67
C TRP A 254 -8.60 -8.47 6.17
N LEU A 255 -7.63 -8.90 5.36
CA LEU A 255 -6.59 -9.87 5.75
C LEU A 255 -5.31 -9.17 6.25
N VAL A 256 -5.22 -7.84 6.15
CA VAL A 256 -4.06 -7.05 6.62
C VAL A 256 -3.74 -7.28 8.10
N PRO A 257 -4.70 -7.33 9.05
CA PRO A 257 -4.38 -7.57 10.46
C PRO A 257 -3.64 -8.90 10.68
N LEU A 258 -4.02 -9.96 9.96
CA LEU A 258 -3.39 -11.29 10.06
C LEU A 258 -1.95 -11.28 9.56
N ARG A 259 -1.70 -10.56 8.45
CA ARG A 259 -0.34 -10.37 7.91
C ARG A 259 0.51 -9.52 8.86
N ALA A 260 -0.03 -8.42 9.38
CA ALA A 260 0.66 -7.53 10.30
C ALA A 260 0.98 -8.20 11.64
N LEU A 261 0.13 -9.12 12.12
CA LEU A 261 0.38 -9.93 13.31
C LEU A 261 1.63 -10.80 13.17
N ARG A 262 1.86 -11.36 11.97
CA ARG A 262 3.06 -12.17 11.69
C ARG A 262 4.36 -11.36 11.80
N HIS A 263 4.34 -10.10 11.37
CA HIS A 263 5.48 -9.17 11.48
C HIS A 263 5.49 -8.37 12.79
N ARG A 264 4.58 -8.68 13.75
CA ARG A 264 4.44 -8.00 15.05
C ARG A 264 4.30 -6.46 14.94
N GLN A 265 3.57 -6.00 13.93
CA GLN A 265 3.38 -4.57 13.66
C GLN A 265 2.07 -4.05 14.29
N TYR A 266 2.14 -3.74 15.59
CA TYR A 266 0.96 -3.39 16.38
C TYR A 266 0.18 -2.18 15.87
N ALA A 267 0.85 -1.17 15.32
CA ALA A 267 0.18 0.03 14.80
C ALA A 267 -0.80 -0.32 13.66
N VAL A 268 -0.35 -1.13 12.69
CA VAL A 268 -1.19 -1.57 11.57
C VAL A 268 -2.33 -2.46 12.06
N ILE A 269 -2.09 -3.34 13.05
CA ILE A 269 -3.11 -4.22 13.62
C ILE A 269 -4.27 -3.41 14.22
N TRP A 270 -3.99 -2.50 15.14
CA TRP A 270 -5.02 -1.69 15.81
C TRP A 270 -5.76 -0.78 14.84
N SER A 271 -5.02 -0.18 13.91
CA SER A 271 -5.58 0.66 12.86
C SER A 271 -6.57 -0.11 11.97
N SER A 272 -6.15 -1.28 11.44
CA SER A 272 -6.96 -2.07 10.52
C SER A 272 -8.13 -2.76 11.19
N LEU A 273 -7.98 -3.23 12.45
CA LEU A 273 -9.10 -3.74 13.24
C LEU A 273 -10.14 -2.65 13.51
N GLY A 274 -9.68 -1.44 13.85
CA GLY A 274 -10.55 -0.27 13.99
C GLY A 274 -11.31 0.06 12.70
N THR A 275 -10.67 -0.06 11.53
CA THR A 275 -11.34 0.19 10.24
C THR A 275 -12.38 -0.87 9.94
N LEU A 276 -12.07 -2.14 10.16
CA LEU A 276 -13.01 -3.23 9.90
C LEU A 276 -14.25 -3.12 10.78
N VAL A 277 -14.07 -2.83 12.08
CA VAL A 277 -15.19 -2.68 13.00
C VAL A 277 -15.93 -1.36 12.75
N GLY A 278 -15.22 -0.23 12.79
CA GLY A 278 -15.80 1.11 12.73
C GLY A 278 -16.40 1.47 11.38
N SER A 279 -15.74 1.12 10.28
CA SER A 279 -16.25 1.47 8.95
C SER A 279 -17.17 0.42 8.35
N SER A 280 -17.04 -0.87 8.70
CA SER A 280 -17.82 -1.95 8.05
C SER A 280 -18.88 -2.55 8.97
N LEU A 281 -18.51 -2.99 10.19
CA LEU A 281 -19.44 -3.68 11.08
C LEU A 281 -20.47 -2.73 11.72
N VAL A 282 -20.04 -1.56 12.18
CA VAL A 282 -20.91 -0.61 12.89
C VAL A 282 -22.11 -0.15 12.06
N PRO A 283 -21.98 0.29 10.78
CA PRO A 283 -23.16 0.67 9.98
C PRO A 283 -24.13 -0.49 9.74
N VAL A 284 -23.63 -1.71 9.56
CA VAL A 284 -24.44 -2.92 9.35
C VAL A 284 -25.25 -3.25 10.61
N LEU A 285 -24.61 -3.26 11.78
CA LEU A 285 -25.30 -3.48 13.05
C LEU A 285 -26.27 -2.35 13.39
N GLN A 286 -25.92 -1.09 13.07
CA GLN A 286 -26.82 0.03 13.28
C GLN A 286 -28.11 -0.10 12.47
N SER A 287 -28.02 -0.61 11.23
CA SER A 287 -29.21 -0.81 10.40
C SER A 287 -30.21 -1.81 11.00
N ALA A 288 -29.75 -2.76 11.82
CA ALA A 288 -30.59 -3.70 12.55
C ALA A 288 -31.03 -3.18 13.94
N SER A 289 -30.39 -2.13 14.47
CA SER A 289 -30.63 -1.65 15.83
C SER A 289 -31.93 -0.86 15.99
N ILE A 290 -32.45 -0.26 14.91
CA ILE A 290 -33.67 0.57 14.95
C ILE A 290 -34.81 -0.27 14.39
N MET A 291 -35.85 -0.49 15.21
CA MET A 291 -37.05 -1.23 14.83
C MET A 291 -38.31 -0.38 15.03
N VAL A 292 -39.38 -0.73 14.33
CA VAL A 292 -40.71 -0.17 14.57
C VAL A 292 -41.60 -1.26 15.16
N ASP A 293 -42.21 -0.96 16.31
CA ASP A 293 -43.09 -1.82 17.11
C ASP A 293 -44.55 -1.36 16.90
N PRO A 294 -45.55 -2.22 16.62
CA PRO A 294 -45.53 -3.69 16.51
C PRO A 294 -44.82 -4.25 15.25
N PRO A 295 -44.47 -5.56 15.21
CA PRO A 295 -43.86 -6.23 14.05
C PRO A 295 -44.68 -6.11 12.77
N LYS A 296 -44.05 -6.23 11.60
CA LYS A 296 -44.67 -6.01 10.28
C LYS A 296 -46.02 -6.74 10.10
N ASP A 297 -46.13 -7.96 10.61
CA ASP A 297 -47.30 -8.84 10.46
C ASP A 297 -48.50 -8.43 11.33
N GLU A 298 -48.29 -7.56 12.33
CA GLU A 298 -49.33 -7.13 13.29
C GLU A 298 -49.69 -5.64 13.12
N ARG A 299 -49.07 -4.94 12.15
CA ARG A 299 -49.28 -3.50 11.95
C ARG A 299 -50.59 -3.22 11.22
N LYS A 300 -51.42 -2.36 11.82
CA LYS A 300 -52.62 -1.80 11.17
C LYS A 300 -52.45 -0.30 10.89
N SER A 301 -53.21 0.21 9.92
CA SER A 301 -53.06 1.58 9.40
C SER A 301 -53.44 2.65 10.43
N LYS A 302 -54.48 2.38 11.24
CA LYS A 302 -55.03 3.31 12.26
C LYS A 302 -54.33 3.20 13.63
N ASP A 303 -53.50 2.18 13.85
CA ASP A 303 -52.81 1.93 15.12
C ASP A 303 -51.54 2.78 15.30
N TRP A 304 -51.19 3.03 16.56
CA TRP A 304 -49.97 3.75 16.90
C TRP A 304 -48.74 2.86 16.71
N LYS A 305 -47.78 3.33 15.91
CA LYS A 305 -46.47 2.68 15.70
C LYS A 305 -45.42 3.42 16.51
N TYR A 306 -44.55 2.67 17.18
CA TYR A 306 -43.52 3.19 18.07
C TYR A 306 -42.12 2.87 17.53
N ILE A 307 -41.27 3.88 17.42
CA ILE A 307 -39.86 3.70 17.07
C ILE A 307 -39.12 3.26 18.31
N ARG A 308 -38.57 2.04 18.29
CA ARG A 308 -37.85 1.44 19.42
C ARG A 308 -36.46 0.97 18.97
N ILE A 309 -35.55 0.94 19.93
CA ILE A 309 -34.19 0.40 19.71
C ILE A 309 -34.14 -1.01 20.25
N ASP A 310 -33.65 -1.95 19.44
CA ASP A 310 -33.44 -3.33 19.88
C ASP A 310 -32.24 -3.43 20.83
N PRO A 311 -32.43 -3.84 22.10
CA PRO A 311 -31.33 -3.93 23.07
C PRO A 311 -30.13 -4.78 22.65
N PRO A 312 -30.26 -6.01 22.09
CA PRO A 312 -29.11 -6.82 21.68
C PRO A 312 -28.28 -6.15 20.58
N TRP A 313 -28.91 -5.67 19.50
CA TRP A 313 -28.19 -5.01 18.40
C TRP A 313 -27.59 -3.68 18.84
N SER A 314 -28.31 -2.90 19.64
CA SER A 314 -27.81 -1.63 20.15
C SER A 314 -26.58 -1.80 21.05
N ARG A 315 -26.60 -2.78 21.95
CA ARG A 315 -25.44 -3.13 22.77
C ARG A 315 -24.27 -3.66 21.95
N ALA A 316 -24.55 -4.39 20.86
CA ALA A 316 -23.52 -4.82 19.92
C ALA A 316 -22.85 -3.62 19.22
N VAL A 317 -23.63 -2.61 18.80
CA VAL A 317 -23.12 -1.35 18.24
C VAL A 317 -22.26 -0.60 19.27
N SER A 318 -22.77 -0.41 20.49
CA SER A 318 -22.03 0.23 21.59
C SER A 318 -20.73 -0.50 21.91
N GLY A 319 -20.76 -1.84 21.97
CA GLY A 319 -19.57 -2.67 22.17
C GLY A 319 -18.55 -2.54 21.05
N CYS A 320 -18.99 -2.49 19.80
CA CYS A 320 -18.13 -2.24 18.65
C CYS A 320 -17.46 -0.85 18.72
N LEU A 321 -18.20 0.19 19.10
CA LEU A 321 -17.66 1.55 19.24
C LEU A 321 -16.64 1.66 20.40
N VAL A 322 -16.91 1.01 21.53
CA VAL A 322 -15.94 0.92 22.64
C VAL A 322 -14.68 0.17 22.20
N PHE A 323 -14.82 -0.91 21.43
CA PHE A 323 -13.67 -1.60 20.85
C PHE A 323 -12.86 -0.70 19.91
N VAL A 324 -13.52 0.09 19.05
CA VAL A 324 -12.82 1.07 18.20
C VAL A 324 -12.12 2.13 19.05
N ALA A 325 -12.72 2.59 20.16
CA ALA A 325 -12.06 3.51 21.09
C ALA A 325 -10.80 2.90 21.73
N ILE A 326 -10.83 1.61 22.10
CA ILE A 326 -9.65 0.87 22.59
C ILE A 326 -8.58 0.80 21.50
N CYS A 327 -8.95 0.49 20.25
CA CYS A 327 -8.05 0.52 19.11
C CYS A 327 -7.43 1.92 18.92
N GLY A 328 -8.19 2.99 19.11
CA GLY A 328 -7.71 4.38 19.04
C GLY A 328 -6.70 4.71 20.13
N ALA A 329 -6.97 4.32 21.37
CA ALA A 329 -6.04 4.48 22.48
C ALA A 329 -4.74 3.67 22.28
N ALA A 330 -4.87 2.42 21.83
CA ALA A 330 -3.73 1.56 21.53
C ALA A 330 -2.90 2.10 20.35
N LEU A 331 -3.55 2.65 19.33
CA LEU A 331 -2.88 3.30 18.20
C LEU A 331 -2.16 4.57 18.65
N MET A 332 -2.77 5.42 19.49
CA MET A 332 -2.10 6.60 20.08
C MET A 332 -0.83 6.21 20.85
N TYR A 333 -0.87 5.11 21.60
CA TYR A 333 0.30 4.57 22.29
C TYR A 333 1.37 4.06 21.31
N ALA A 334 0.97 3.26 20.32
CA ALA A 334 1.87 2.73 19.29
C ALA A 334 2.53 3.84 18.44
N MET A 335 1.84 4.97 18.28
CA MET A 335 2.29 6.13 17.50
C MET A 335 3.25 7.06 18.23
N ARG A 336 3.71 6.72 19.43
CA ARG A 336 4.79 7.46 20.14
C ARG A 336 6.17 7.29 19.49
N ARG A 337 6.32 6.35 18.56
CA ARG A 337 7.55 6.12 17.79
C ARG A 337 7.82 7.24 16.76
N LYS A 338 9.09 7.44 16.39
CA LYS A 338 9.52 8.43 15.40
C LYS A 338 9.58 7.84 14.00
N SER A 339 9.14 8.59 12.99
CA SER A 339 9.08 8.15 11.59
C SER A 339 10.44 8.19 10.87
N GLY A 340 11.37 9.05 11.28
CA GLY A 340 12.63 9.27 10.57
C GLY A 340 12.46 10.06 9.25
N LEU A 341 11.24 10.51 8.95
CA LEU A 341 10.90 11.30 7.78
C LEU A 341 10.88 12.80 8.12
N LEU A 342 11.43 13.63 7.24
CA LEU A 342 11.36 15.10 7.32
C LEU A 342 10.06 15.66 6.73
N SER A 343 9.59 15.04 5.65
CA SER A 343 8.42 15.47 4.88
C SER A 343 7.65 14.25 4.36
N ASN A 344 6.49 14.49 3.73
CA ASN A 344 5.70 13.43 3.14
C ASN A 344 6.48 12.79 1.97
N PRO A 345 6.80 11.47 2.02
CA PRO A 345 7.45 10.78 0.92
C PRO A 345 6.45 10.60 -0.23
N GLN A 346 6.30 11.64 -1.05
CA GLN A 346 5.34 11.67 -2.15
C GLN A 346 5.86 10.90 -3.37
N GLY A 347 5.07 9.94 -3.83
CA GLY A 347 5.23 9.28 -5.11
C GLY A 347 6.61 8.66 -5.34
N ILE A 348 7.05 8.67 -6.60
CA ILE A 348 8.35 8.12 -7.03
C ILE A 348 9.48 9.07 -6.61
N ALA A 349 9.23 10.39 -6.67
CA ALA A 349 10.18 11.43 -6.32
C ALA A 349 10.70 11.32 -4.88
N GLY A 350 9.83 11.04 -3.92
CA GLY A 350 10.23 10.87 -2.51
C GLY A 350 11.17 9.68 -2.33
N ILE A 351 10.86 8.54 -2.94
CA ILE A 351 11.71 7.33 -2.88
C ILE A 351 13.05 7.57 -3.59
N ALA A 352 13.02 8.24 -4.75
CA ALA A 352 14.23 8.61 -5.50
C ALA A 352 15.15 9.54 -4.69
N ALA A 353 14.60 10.60 -4.08
CA ALA A 353 15.35 11.54 -3.25
C ALA A 353 16.03 10.86 -2.05
N MET A 354 15.38 9.87 -1.43
CA MET A 354 15.96 9.11 -0.33
C MET A 354 17.06 8.12 -0.77
N ALA A 355 17.13 7.77 -2.06
CA ALA A 355 18.09 6.81 -2.59
C ALA A 355 19.41 7.44 -3.08
N THR A 356 19.47 8.77 -3.30
CA THR A 356 20.61 9.42 -3.97
C THR A 356 21.88 9.51 -3.14
N ARG A 357 21.79 9.62 -1.81
CA ARG A 357 22.95 9.81 -0.92
C ARG A 357 23.67 8.52 -0.53
N SER A 358 23.00 7.39 -0.67
CA SER A 358 23.42 6.12 -0.10
C SER A 358 23.76 5.10 -1.17
N HIS A 359 24.24 3.94 -0.74
CA HIS A 359 24.56 2.82 -1.60
C HIS A 359 23.39 1.83 -1.75
N ILE A 360 22.15 2.16 -1.33
CA ILE A 360 21.00 1.24 -1.35
C ILE A 360 20.76 0.62 -2.73
N LEU A 361 21.00 1.41 -3.77
CA LEU A 361 20.79 1.05 -5.15
C LEU A 361 21.64 -0.17 -5.57
N THR A 362 22.83 -0.40 -5.01
CA THR A 362 23.70 -1.52 -5.43
C THR A 362 23.05 -2.90 -5.24
N ASP A 363 22.16 -3.05 -4.26
CA ASP A 363 21.41 -4.30 -4.03
C ASP A 363 20.38 -4.60 -5.13
N PHE A 364 20.08 -3.63 -5.98
CA PHE A 364 19.12 -3.73 -7.10
C PHE A 364 19.77 -4.03 -8.45
N HIS A 365 21.08 -4.29 -8.47
CA HIS A 365 21.79 -4.66 -9.68
C HIS A 365 21.18 -5.91 -10.33
N GLY A 366 20.80 -5.80 -11.61
CA GLY A 366 20.17 -6.88 -12.39
C GLY A 366 18.74 -7.24 -11.99
N LEU A 367 18.06 -6.40 -11.20
CA LEU A 367 16.67 -6.61 -10.76
C LEU A 367 15.63 -5.78 -11.54
N ASP A 368 16.05 -5.08 -12.57
CA ASP A 368 15.21 -4.20 -13.39
C ASP A 368 14.13 -4.97 -14.18
N GLU A 369 14.48 -6.10 -14.80
CA GLU A 369 13.55 -6.98 -15.53
C GLU A 369 12.84 -8.01 -14.63
N GLU A 370 13.38 -8.28 -13.45
CA GLU A 370 13.02 -9.46 -12.67
C GLU A 370 11.68 -9.30 -11.91
N PRO A 371 10.93 -10.41 -11.69
CA PRO A 371 9.70 -10.40 -10.94
C PRO A 371 9.96 -10.16 -9.45
N LEU A 372 8.90 -9.77 -8.75
CA LEU A 372 8.94 -9.37 -7.35
C LEU A 372 9.55 -10.43 -6.41
N ASP A 373 9.33 -11.72 -6.67
CA ASP A 373 9.87 -12.81 -5.84
C ASP A 373 11.39 -12.87 -5.82
N LYS A 374 12.03 -12.62 -6.97
CA LYS A 374 13.48 -12.59 -7.05
C LYS A 374 14.05 -11.39 -6.32
N ILE A 375 13.39 -10.23 -6.43
CA ILE A 375 13.73 -9.04 -5.65
C ILE A 375 13.65 -9.36 -4.15
N HIS A 376 12.55 -9.98 -3.71
CA HIS A 376 12.38 -10.36 -2.32
C HIS A 376 13.43 -11.37 -1.84
N LYS A 377 13.85 -12.29 -2.71
CA LYS A 377 14.89 -13.28 -2.40
C LYS A 377 16.28 -12.64 -2.27
N GLN A 378 16.61 -11.66 -3.10
CA GLN A 378 17.89 -10.97 -3.08
C GLN A 378 18.01 -10.07 -1.84
N LEU A 379 17.06 -9.17 -1.63
CA LEU A 379 17.08 -8.17 -0.54
C LEU A 379 16.99 -8.78 0.87
N ARG A 380 16.52 -10.02 0.97
CA ARG A 380 16.33 -10.73 2.24
C ARG A 380 17.59 -10.88 3.09
N HIS A 381 18.76 -10.91 2.47
CA HIS A 381 20.02 -11.13 3.16
C HIS A 381 20.56 -9.86 3.81
N ARG A 382 19.79 -8.75 3.83
CA ARG A 382 20.25 -7.47 4.36
C ARG A 382 19.18 -6.79 5.20
N ARG A 383 19.64 -6.04 6.20
CA ARG A 383 18.84 -5.02 6.89
C ARG A 383 18.96 -3.69 6.17
N TYR A 384 17.91 -2.88 6.28
CA TYR A 384 17.84 -1.54 5.73
C TYR A 384 17.50 -0.55 6.83
N ILE A 385 18.04 0.66 6.73
CA ILE A 385 17.83 1.71 7.73
C ILE A 385 17.59 3.05 7.06
N LEU A 386 16.71 3.86 7.65
CA LEU A 386 16.48 5.24 7.24
C LEU A 386 17.29 6.16 8.16
N HIS A 387 18.40 6.71 7.66
CA HIS A 387 19.32 7.57 8.40
C HIS A 387 19.46 8.91 7.69
N LYS A 388 19.25 10.01 8.42
CA LYS A 388 19.24 11.39 7.88
C LYS A 388 18.38 11.57 6.61
N SER A 389 17.20 10.94 6.58
CA SER A 389 16.27 10.96 5.44
C SER A 389 16.82 10.36 4.15
N SER A 390 17.80 9.47 4.25
CA SER A 390 18.25 8.62 3.13
C SER A 390 18.17 7.16 3.54
N LEU A 391 17.86 6.29 2.58
CA LEU A 391 17.71 4.85 2.80
C LEU A 391 19.07 4.18 2.63
N TRP A 392 19.56 3.43 3.61
CA TRP A 392 20.88 2.78 3.57
C TRP A 392 20.77 1.26 3.67
N GLN A 393 21.78 0.55 3.18
CA GLN A 393 21.99 -0.85 3.52
C GLN A 393 22.68 -0.91 4.89
N GLY A 394 22.25 -1.86 5.71
CA GLY A 394 22.75 -2.08 7.07
C GLY A 394 23.52 -3.39 7.18
N GLU A 395 23.22 -4.14 8.24
CA GLU A 395 23.81 -5.45 8.55
C GLU A 395 23.44 -6.53 7.52
N TYR A 396 24.42 -7.35 7.12
CA TYR A 396 24.21 -8.56 6.32
C TYR A 396 23.77 -9.74 7.19
N ILE A 397 22.74 -10.48 6.76
CA ILE A 397 22.16 -11.62 7.48
C ILE A 397 22.50 -12.91 6.73
N ARG A 398 23.41 -13.71 7.30
CA ARG A 398 23.79 -15.03 6.75
C ARG A 398 22.67 -16.07 6.86
N ASN A 399 22.06 -16.19 8.05
CA ASN A 399 21.07 -17.23 8.36
C ASN A 399 19.66 -16.66 8.32
N VAL A 400 19.04 -16.65 7.15
CA VAL A 400 17.69 -16.11 7.01
C VAL A 400 16.64 -17.17 7.37
N LYS A 401 15.90 -16.92 8.45
CA LYS A 401 14.78 -17.78 8.89
C LYS A 401 13.45 -17.49 8.19
N GLU A 402 13.37 -16.42 7.39
CA GLU A 402 12.14 -15.95 6.78
C GLU A 402 11.76 -16.83 5.56
N LYS A 403 10.50 -17.28 5.45
CA LYS A 403 10.03 -18.03 4.27
C LYS A 403 9.59 -17.07 3.17
N VAL A 404 10.03 -17.28 1.91
CA VAL A 404 9.52 -16.51 0.76
C VAL A 404 8.06 -16.93 0.58
N HIS A 405 7.14 -15.97 0.58
CA HIS A 405 5.80 -16.23 0.07
C HIS A 405 5.85 -15.89 -1.41
N GLU A 406 5.67 -16.90 -2.26
CA GLU A 406 5.54 -16.72 -3.71
C GLU A 406 4.41 -15.72 -3.97
N HIS A 407 4.77 -14.52 -4.41
CA HIS A 407 3.82 -13.57 -4.94
C HIS A 407 3.50 -14.01 -6.37
N SER A 408 2.27 -13.74 -6.80
CA SER A 408 1.91 -14.04 -8.17
C SER A 408 2.74 -13.15 -9.11
N THR A 409 3.38 -13.78 -10.10
CA THR A 409 4.21 -13.12 -11.13
C THR A 409 3.46 -12.12 -12.03
N ASP A 410 2.14 -11.98 -11.88
CA ASP A 410 1.36 -11.02 -12.64
C ASP A 410 1.58 -9.59 -12.09
N PRO A 411 2.00 -8.63 -12.93
CA PRO A 411 2.28 -7.25 -12.50
C PRO A 411 1.04 -6.48 -12.03
N ARG A 412 -0.16 -6.98 -12.32
CA ARG A 412 -1.41 -6.31 -11.98
C ARG A 412 -1.82 -6.60 -10.53
N PRO A 413 -2.24 -5.55 -9.78
CA PRO A 413 -2.92 -5.73 -8.50
C PRO A 413 -4.11 -6.68 -8.61
N LEU A 414 -4.43 -7.38 -7.52
CA LEU A 414 -5.41 -8.46 -7.53
C LEU A 414 -6.77 -8.02 -8.08
N MET A 415 -7.27 -6.84 -7.70
CA MET A 415 -8.60 -6.38 -8.12
C MET A 415 -8.69 -6.00 -9.60
N LEU A 416 -7.55 -5.70 -10.24
CA LEU A 416 -7.48 -5.33 -11.66
C LEU A 416 -7.20 -6.52 -12.58
N ARG A 417 -7.05 -7.72 -12.02
CA ARG A 417 -6.99 -8.97 -12.79
C ARG A 417 -8.39 -9.32 -13.30
N LEU A 418 -8.44 -9.88 -14.50
CA LEU A 418 -9.70 -10.15 -15.19
C LEU A 418 -10.57 -11.19 -14.46
N ILE A 419 -9.98 -12.24 -13.88
CA ILE A 419 -10.72 -13.30 -13.16
C ILE A 419 -11.46 -12.74 -11.91
N PRO A 420 -10.76 -12.16 -10.91
CA PRO A 420 -11.45 -11.56 -9.76
C PRO A 420 -12.29 -10.36 -10.17
N GLY A 421 -11.92 -9.63 -11.22
CA GLY A 421 -12.71 -8.52 -11.74
C GLY A 421 -14.06 -8.94 -12.33
N VAL A 422 -14.11 -10.03 -13.10
CA VAL A 422 -15.37 -10.60 -13.60
C VAL A 422 -16.23 -11.09 -12.45
N ALA A 423 -15.65 -11.74 -11.44
CA ALA A 423 -16.37 -12.14 -10.24
C ALA A 423 -16.95 -10.93 -9.48
N PHE A 424 -16.19 -9.83 -9.39
CA PHE A 424 -16.66 -8.60 -8.77
C PHE A 424 -17.82 -7.95 -9.54
N VAL A 425 -17.70 -7.80 -10.87
CA VAL A 425 -18.78 -7.25 -11.70
C VAL A 425 -20.01 -8.15 -11.64
N ALA A 426 -19.83 -9.47 -11.73
CA ALA A 426 -20.92 -10.44 -11.58
C ALA A 426 -21.61 -10.30 -10.22
N TYR A 427 -20.86 -10.12 -9.13
CA TYR A 427 -21.42 -9.86 -7.81
C TYR A 427 -22.29 -8.60 -7.77
N ILE A 428 -21.83 -7.48 -8.35
CA ILE A 428 -22.64 -6.24 -8.40
C ILE A 428 -23.90 -6.44 -9.26
N VAL A 429 -23.81 -7.14 -10.39
CA VAL A 429 -24.96 -7.45 -11.24
C VAL A 429 -25.97 -8.33 -10.50
N CYS A 430 -25.50 -9.40 -9.86
CA CYS A 430 -26.34 -10.27 -9.04
C CYS A 430 -27.00 -9.49 -7.89
N PHE A 431 -26.27 -8.61 -7.22
CA PHE A 431 -26.83 -7.77 -6.16
C PHE A 431 -27.86 -6.76 -6.69
N THR A 432 -27.63 -6.21 -7.89
CA THR A 432 -28.58 -5.31 -8.57
C THR A 432 -29.89 -6.03 -8.90
N ALA A 433 -29.83 -7.30 -9.32
CA ALA A 433 -31.02 -8.12 -9.52
C ALA A 433 -31.66 -8.54 -8.18
N ALA A 434 -30.85 -8.81 -7.15
CA ALA A 434 -31.33 -9.23 -5.84
C ALA A 434 -32.17 -8.15 -5.13
N ILE A 435 -31.85 -6.86 -5.29
CA ILE A 435 -32.62 -5.78 -4.64
C ILE A 435 -34.11 -5.83 -5.05
N PRO A 436 -34.50 -5.75 -6.34
CA PRO A 436 -35.89 -5.88 -6.73
C PRO A 436 -36.51 -7.24 -6.36
N ILE A 437 -35.77 -8.34 -6.51
CA ILE A 437 -36.28 -9.68 -6.18
C ILE A 437 -36.66 -9.74 -4.70
N ILE A 438 -35.75 -9.35 -3.81
CA ILE A 438 -35.98 -9.37 -2.37
C ILE A 438 -37.13 -8.43 -2.00
N THR A 439 -37.22 -7.26 -2.62
CA THR A 439 -38.21 -6.22 -2.27
C THR A 439 -39.62 -6.54 -2.77
N PHE A 440 -39.77 -7.19 -3.94
CA PHE A 440 -41.07 -7.39 -4.59
C PHE A 440 -41.60 -8.83 -4.57
N VAL A 441 -40.83 -9.83 -4.09
CA VAL A 441 -41.27 -11.24 -4.06
C VAL A 441 -41.61 -11.65 -2.62
N GLU A 442 -42.86 -12.07 -2.40
CA GLU A 442 -43.44 -12.40 -1.09
C GLU A 442 -42.64 -13.48 -0.33
N GLY A 443 -42.14 -14.51 -1.02
CA GLY A 443 -41.36 -15.59 -0.40
C GLY A 443 -39.96 -15.19 0.06
N THR A 444 -39.39 -14.11 -0.49
CA THR A 444 -38.04 -13.65 -0.13
C THR A 444 -38.05 -12.52 0.91
N ASN A 445 -39.17 -11.81 1.06
CA ASN A 445 -39.35 -10.81 2.11
C ASN A 445 -39.13 -11.41 3.52
N ALA A 446 -39.59 -12.65 3.74
CA ALA A 446 -39.39 -13.37 5.00
C ALA A 446 -37.91 -13.54 5.40
N VAL A 447 -36.99 -13.58 4.42
CA VAL A 447 -35.54 -13.67 4.70
C VAL A 447 -35.02 -12.37 5.29
N THR A 448 -35.52 -11.23 4.81
CA THR A 448 -35.13 -9.89 5.30
C THR A 448 -35.74 -9.60 6.67
N ASP A 449 -36.88 -10.20 7.01
CA ASP A 449 -37.45 -10.12 8.36
C ASP A 449 -36.65 -10.92 9.38
N ARG A 450 -36.05 -12.05 8.97
CA ARG A 450 -35.13 -12.83 9.81
C ARG A 450 -33.76 -12.15 9.96
N LEU A 451 -33.29 -11.49 8.90
CA LEU A 451 -31.97 -10.86 8.83
C LEU A 451 -32.08 -9.41 8.33
N PRO A 452 -32.42 -8.44 9.21
CA PRO A 452 -32.64 -7.05 8.82
C PRO A 452 -31.39 -6.36 8.27
N PHE A 453 -30.19 -6.90 8.57
CA PHE A 453 -28.91 -6.40 8.09
C PHE A 453 -28.42 -7.04 6.79
N LEU A 454 -29.19 -7.95 6.16
CA LEU A 454 -28.74 -8.70 4.98
C LEU A 454 -28.35 -7.78 3.81
N LEU A 455 -29.27 -6.90 3.42
CA LEU A 455 -29.08 -6.00 2.28
C LEU A 455 -27.95 -4.99 2.53
N THR A 456 -27.86 -4.45 3.75
CA THR A 456 -26.77 -3.54 4.14
C THR A 456 -25.43 -4.27 4.16
N GLY A 457 -25.38 -5.49 4.69
CA GLY A 457 -24.22 -6.37 4.65
C GLY A 457 -23.71 -6.60 3.23
N LEU A 458 -24.59 -6.99 2.31
CA LEU A 458 -24.23 -7.18 0.89
C LEU A 458 -23.74 -5.87 0.23
N ALA A 459 -24.36 -4.73 0.53
CA ALA A 459 -23.91 -3.42 0.07
C ALA A 459 -22.53 -3.05 0.65
N THR A 460 -22.24 -3.39 1.91
CA THR A 460 -20.91 -3.14 2.48
C THR A 460 -19.82 -3.97 1.81
N ILE A 461 -20.12 -5.18 1.34
CA ILE A 461 -19.17 -5.98 0.54
C ILE A 461 -18.89 -5.28 -0.80
N VAL A 462 -19.92 -4.78 -1.51
CA VAL A 462 -19.73 -3.98 -2.74
C VAL A 462 -18.78 -2.83 -2.46
N ARG A 463 -19.02 -2.08 -1.37
CA ARG A 463 -18.20 -0.94 -0.96
C ARG A 463 -16.75 -1.33 -0.65
N ILE A 464 -16.51 -2.39 0.12
CA ILE A 464 -15.14 -2.85 0.47
C ILE A 464 -14.35 -3.23 -0.79
N LEU A 465 -14.99 -3.99 -1.70
CA LEU A 465 -14.36 -4.39 -2.96
C LEU A 465 -14.12 -3.18 -3.87
N TRP A 466 -15.07 -2.24 -3.96
CA TRP A 466 -14.91 -1.00 -4.71
C TRP A 466 -13.75 -0.16 -4.19
N ASN A 467 -13.63 0.01 -2.87
CA ASN A 467 -12.53 0.76 -2.25
C ASN A 467 -11.16 0.13 -2.57
N THR A 468 -11.09 -1.19 -2.69
CA THR A 468 -9.88 -1.90 -3.10
C THR A 468 -9.53 -1.58 -4.56
N MET A 469 -10.50 -1.69 -5.49
CA MET A 469 -10.30 -1.31 -6.90
C MET A 469 -9.85 0.16 -7.04
N ASN A 470 -10.50 1.04 -6.28
CA ASN A 470 -10.21 2.46 -6.25
C ASN A 470 -8.78 2.76 -5.74
N CYS A 471 -8.30 2.05 -4.72
CA CYS A 471 -6.91 2.14 -4.28
C CYS A 471 -5.93 1.68 -5.36
N ASP A 472 -6.20 0.54 -6.01
CA ASP A 472 -5.35 0.00 -7.08
C ASP A 472 -5.24 0.96 -8.28
N VAL A 473 -6.35 1.56 -8.71
CA VAL A 473 -6.37 2.54 -9.81
C VAL A 473 -5.57 3.80 -9.46
N ARG A 474 -5.70 4.31 -8.23
CA ARG A 474 -4.95 5.50 -7.75
C ARG A 474 -3.45 5.25 -7.73
N MET A 475 -3.03 4.09 -7.22
CA MET A 475 -1.63 3.73 -7.12
C MET A 475 -0.98 3.53 -8.50
N LEU A 476 -1.71 2.99 -9.47
CA LEU A 476 -1.22 2.78 -10.84
C LEU A 476 -1.18 4.05 -11.69
N GLN A 477 -1.90 5.10 -11.32
CA GLN A 477 -2.09 6.27 -12.18
C GLN A 477 -0.77 6.95 -12.60
N PRO A 478 0.19 7.24 -11.70
CA PRO A 478 1.45 7.88 -12.09
C PRO A 478 2.24 7.03 -13.10
N PHE A 479 2.28 5.71 -12.86
CA PHE A 479 2.98 4.76 -13.73
C PHE A 479 2.33 4.61 -15.09
N TYR A 480 1.00 4.69 -15.16
CA TYR A 480 0.29 4.69 -16.43
C TYR A 480 0.52 5.98 -17.25
N ILE A 481 0.67 7.13 -16.58
CA ILE A 481 1.05 8.37 -17.27
C ILE A 481 2.48 8.22 -17.82
N LEU A 482 3.41 7.66 -17.02
CA LEU A 482 4.79 7.41 -17.45
C LEU A 482 4.88 6.41 -18.61
N SER A 483 4.04 5.38 -18.65
CA SER A 483 4.02 4.41 -19.75
C SER A 483 3.55 5.00 -21.08
N LYS A 484 2.82 6.13 -21.05
CA LYS A 484 2.39 6.85 -22.25
C LYS A 484 3.46 7.76 -22.87
N ARG A 485 4.66 7.82 -22.26
CA ARG A 485 5.77 8.69 -22.66
C ARG A 485 5.47 10.19 -22.49
N ASN A 486 6.50 11.04 -22.59
CA ASN A 486 6.42 12.50 -22.46
C ASN A 486 5.71 13.00 -21.17
N ALA A 487 5.80 12.28 -20.06
CA ALA A 487 5.12 12.68 -18.83
C ALA A 487 5.76 13.94 -18.22
N PRO A 488 4.96 14.89 -17.70
CA PRO A 488 5.50 16.06 -17.01
C PRO A 488 6.17 15.67 -15.69
N ALA A 489 7.14 16.47 -15.24
CA ALA A 489 7.87 16.22 -13.99
C ALA A 489 6.98 16.10 -12.74
N GLN A 490 5.81 16.76 -12.74
CA GLN A 490 4.80 16.67 -11.68
C GLN A 490 4.24 15.25 -11.49
N THR A 491 4.31 14.38 -12.50
CA THR A 491 3.89 12.98 -12.39
C THR A 491 4.74 12.21 -11.38
N LEU A 492 6.01 12.60 -11.15
CA LEU A 492 6.89 11.93 -10.19
C LEU A 492 6.51 12.23 -8.73
N THR A 493 5.94 13.40 -8.46
CA THR A 493 5.43 13.80 -7.12
C THR A 493 3.95 13.51 -6.93
N LEU A 494 3.27 13.02 -7.97
CA LEU A 494 1.84 12.71 -7.93
C LEU A 494 1.56 11.50 -7.04
N ASP A 495 0.83 11.72 -5.94
CA ASP A 495 0.39 10.67 -5.02
C ASP A 495 -1.12 10.77 -4.74
N TYR A 496 -1.92 10.09 -5.55
CA TYR A 496 -3.36 9.95 -5.30
C TYR A 496 -3.69 8.97 -4.19
N ALA A 497 -2.78 8.04 -3.87
CA ALA A 497 -3.04 7.08 -2.81
C ALA A 497 -3.10 7.83 -1.47
N GLY A 498 -2.16 8.76 -1.25
CA GLY A 498 -2.06 9.64 -0.10
C GLY A 498 -3.10 10.75 0.07
N THR A 499 -3.97 10.97 -0.91
CA THR A 499 -4.88 12.11 -0.89
C THR A 499 -6.18 11.74 -0.16
N ASN A 500 -6.72 12.68 0.64
CA ASN A 500 -7.96 12.48 1.38
C ASN A 500 -9.09 12.01 0.45
N PRO A 501 -9.73 10.86 0.73
CA PRO A 501 -10.79 10.29 -0.11
C PRO A 501 -11.95 11.24 -0.42
N LEU A 502 -12.28 12.19 0.47
CA LEU A 502 -13.39 13.12 0.29
C LEU A 502 -13.11 14.16 -0.81
N PHE A 503 -11.88 14.65 -0.89
CA PHE A 503 -11.49 15.69 -1.86
C PHE A 503 -10.89 15.09 -3.15
N LEU A 504 -10.50 13.83 -3.11
CA LEU A 504 -9.83 13.15 -4.22
C LEU A 504 -10.63 13.18 -5.54
N PRO A 505 -11.96 12.96 -5.60
CA PRO A 505 -12.69 13.01 -6.87
C PRO A 505 -12.54 14.38 -7.56
N VAL A 506 -12.58 15.46 -6.76
CA VAL A 506 -12.47 16.84 -7.24
C VAL A 506 -11.04 17.15 -7.67
N ILE A 507 -10.05 16.74 -6.87
CA ILE A 507 -8.62 16.94 -7.20
C ILE A 507 -8.24 16.18 -8.47
N ALA A 508 -8.67 14.92 -8.62
CA ALA A 508 -8.41 14.13 -9.82
C ALA A 508 -9.08 14.72 -11.07
N LEU A 509 -10.28 15.29 -10.91
CA LEU A 509 -11.00 15.98 -11.98
C LEU A 509 -10.22 17.21 -12.48
N PHE A 510 -9.71 18.05 -11.57
CA PHE A 510 -8.91 19.22 -11.92
C PHE A 510 -7.56 18.85 -12.58
N ASN A 511 -6.96 17.73 -12.17
CA ASN A 511 -5.74 17.20 -12.78
C ASN A 511 -5.99 16.53 -14.15
N ARG A 512 -7.23 16.51 -14.66
CA ARG A 512 -7.65 15.87 -15.92
C ARG A 512 -7.49 14.34 -15.94
N ASP A 513 -7.41 13.72 -14.77
CA ASP A 513 -7.34 12.28 -14.60
C ASP A 513 -8.76 11.69 -14.44
N TRP A 514 -9.53 11.78 -15.52
CA TRP A 514 -10.97 11.47 -15.56
C TRP A 514 -11.32 10.08 -15.01
N LEU A 515 -10.53 9.05 -15.34
CA LEU A 515 -10.82 7.69 -14.86
C LEU A 515 -10.67 7.60 -13.33
N VAL A 516 -9.63 8.20 -12.76
CA VAL A 516 -9.40 8.23 -11.32
C VAL A 516 -10.53 9.00 -10.63
N ALA A 517 -10.94 10.14 -11.21
CA ALA A 517 -12.06 10.92 -10.70
C ALA A 517 -13.37 10.11 -10.67
N LEU A 518 -13.71 9.41 -11.76
CA LEU A 518 -14.93 8.58 -11.84
C LEU A 518 -14.91 7.42 -10.82
N VAL A 519 -13.79 6.71 -10.72
CA VAL A 519 -13.64 5.61 -9.74
C VAL A 519 -13.73 6.14 -8.30
N ALA A 520 -13.19 7.34 -8.04
CA ALA A 520 -13.28 8.00 -6.74
C ALA A 520 -14.69 8.46 -6.40
N PHE A 521 -15.44 9.03 -7.35
CA PHE A 521 -16.87 9.32 -7.19
C PHE A 521 -17.66 8.04 -6.87
N GLY A 522 -17.31 6.92 -7.51
CA GLY A 522 -17.89 5.61 -7.17
C GLY A 522 -17.68 5.20 -5.72
N SER A 523 -16.58 5.62 -5.08
CA SER A 523 -16.35 5.32 -3.64
C SER A 523 -17.32 6.10 -2.75
N VAL A 524 -17.58 7.37 -3.08
CA VAL A 524 -18.59 8.19 -2.39
C VAL A 524 -19.99 7.61 -2.62
N PHE A 525 -20.32 7.23 -3.86
CA PHE A 525 -21.60 6.60 -4.15
C PHE A 525 -21.77 5.23 -3.49
N ALA A 526 -20.70 4.46 -3.31
CA ALA A 526 -20.77 3.20 -2.57
C ALA A 526 -21.10 3.41 -1.08
N GLU A 527 -20.62 4.50 -0.47
CA GLU A 527 -21.04 4.88 0.89
C GLU A 527 -22.53 5.29 0.91
N VAL A 528 -22.98 6.11 -0.06
CA VAL A 528 -24.40 6.48 -0.19
C VAL A 528 -25.29 5.26 -0.42
N LEU A 529 -24.84 4.29 -1.21
CA LEU A 529 -25.54 3.02 -1.45
C LEU A 529 -25.84 2.28 -0.15
N THR A 530 -24.87 2.20 0.78
CA THR A 530 -25.09 1.52 2.06
C THR A 530 -26.20 2.18 2.89
N VAL A 531 -26.29 3.51 2.83
CA VAL A 531 -27.35 4.29 3.48
C VAL A 531 -28.70 4.06 2.79
N CYS A 532 -28.76 4.11 1.47
CA CYS A 532 -30.00 3.91 0.72
C CYS A 532 -30.54 2.48 0.87
N VAL A 533 -29.68 1.47 0.75
CA VAL A 533 -30.07 0.07 0.86
C VAL A 533 -30.57 -0.29 2.26
N SER A 534 -30.06 0.39 3.30
CA SER A 534 -30.55 0.21 4.67
C SER A 534 -32.02 0.58 4.86
N SER A 535 -32.56 1.44 4.01
CA SER A 535 -33.96 1.81 4.13
C SER A 535 -34.88 0.77 3.48
N ILE A 536 -34.44 0.05 2.45
CA ILE A 536 -35.25 -0.78 1.53
C ILE A 536 -35.84 -2.07 2.16
N ASN A 537 -35.71 -2.29 3.48
CA ASN A 537 -36.30 -3.43 4.17
C ASN A 537 -37.84 -3.32 4.36
N VAL A 538 -38.60 -3.22 3.27
CA VAL A 538 -40.06 -3.09 3.23
C VAL A 538 -40.65 -3.91 2.08
N ASP A 539 -41.92 -4.28 2.20
CA ASP A 539 -42.63 -4.97 1.11
C ASP A 539 -42.96 -3.97 -0.01
N GLY A 540 -42.26 -4.14 -1.15
CA GLY A 540 -42.36 -3.26 -2.31
C GLY A 540 -43.70 -3.32 -3.04
N LYS A 541 -44.43 -4.45 -2.96
CA LYS A 541 -45.69 -4.62 -3.69
C LYS A 541 -46.74 -3.59 -3.30
N ARG A 542 -46.76 -3.24 -2.01
CA ARG A 542 -47.66 -2.26 -1.40
C ARG A 542 -47.40 -0.82 -1.86
N PHE A 543 -46.27 -0.56 -2.52
CA PHE A 543 -45.95 0.76 -3.07
C PHE A 543 -46.29 0.90 -4.55
N PHE A 544 -46.92 -0.09 -5.19
CA PHE A 544 -47.47 0.07 -6.54
C PHE A 544 -48.81 0.81 -6.50
N PRO A 545 -49.04 1.76 -7.43
CA PRO A 545 -50.35 2.39 -7.59
C PRO A 545 -51.46 1.34 -7.80
N GLY A 546 -52.47 1.34 -6.93
CA GLY A 546 -53.64 0.43 -7.00
C GLY A 546 -53.50 -0.93 -6.30
N MET A 547 -52.33 -1.26 -5.72
CA MET A 547 -52.12 -2.50 -4.94
C MET A 547 -51.84 -2.24 -3.45
N GLY A 548 -51.74 -0.99 -3.03
CA GLY A 548 -51.30 -0.59 -1.69
C GLY A 548 -52.40 -0.07 -0.77
N GLY A 549 -53.61 -0.62 -0.89
CA GLY A 549 -54.84 -0.08 -0.29
C GLY A 549 -55.26 1.26 -0.92
N ASP A 550 -56.55 1.41 -1.19
CA ASP A 550 -57.17 2.73 -1.38
C ASP A 550 -57.48 3.30 0.01
N ASP A 551 -57.47 4.63 0.20
CA ASP A 551 -57.83 5.32 1.47
C ASP A 551 -59.32 5.10 1.90
N ILE A 552 -59.96 4.02 1.43
CA ILE A 552 -61.31 3.62 1.78
C ILE A 552 -61.27 2.97 3.16
N ASP A 553 -62.23 3.35 4.01
CA ASP A 553 -62.34 3.11 5.46
C ASP A 553 -62.37 1.65 5.95
N ASP A 554 -61.77 0.69 5.23
CA ASP A 554 -61.68 -0.69 5.68
C ASP A 554 -60.60 -0.83 6.77
N GLU A 555 -61.06 -1.00 8.00
CA GLU A 555 -60.25 -1.15 9.22
C GLU A 555 -59.39 -2.43 9.20
N HIS A 556 -59.51 -3.28 8.17
CA HIS A 556 -58.90 -4.61 8.03
C HIS A 556 -58.18 -4.79 6.67
N ASP A 557 -57.60 -3.74 6.11
CA ASP A 557 -56.69 -3.89 4.96
C ASP A 557 -55.26 -4.18 5.42
N ASP A 558 -54.91 -5.47 5.47
CA ASP A 558 -53.56 -5.94 5.81
C ASP A 558 -52.52 -5.49 4.75
N ASP A 559 -52.97 -5.14 3.53
CA ASP A 559 -52.14 -4.73 2.40
C ASP A 559 -51.93 -3.21 2.28
N ASP A 560 -52.44 -2.41 3.22
CA ASP A 560 -52.25 -0.95 3.23
C ASP A 560 -50.74 -0.59 3.29
N ARG A 561 -50.32 0.28 2.36
CA ARG A 561 -48.97 0.86 2.27
C ARG A 561 -48.55 1.56 3.57
N HIS A 562 -49.50 2.11 4.33
CA HIS A 562 -49.22 2.84 5.56
C HIS A 562 -48.72 1.93 6.70
N ASN A 563 -48.84 0.61 6.58
CA ASN A 563 -48.28 -0.37 7.53
C ASN A 563 -46.74 -0.46 7.46
N GLN A 564 -46.13 0.14 6.42
CA GLN A 564 -44.69 0.16 6.22
C GLN A 564 -43.99 1.35 6.90
N GLU A 565 -42.68 1.24 7.05
CA GLU A 565 -41.82 2.26 7.68
C GLU A 565 -41.43 3.41 6.74
N GLN A 566 -41.88 3.36 5.48
CA GLN A 566 -41.51 4.29 4.43
C GLN A 566 -42.71 4.99 3.81
N THR A 567 -42.47 6.23 3.39
CA THR A 567 -43.35 6.99 2.51
C THR A 567 -43.18 6.53 1.07
N PHE A 568 -44.25 6.58 0.27
CA PHE A 568 -44.23 6.28 -1.17
C PHE A 568 -43.06 6.97 -1.90
N ARG A 569 -42.84 8.26 -1.64
CA ARG A 569 -41.73 9.03 -2.24
C ARG A 569 -40.36 8.56 -1.79
N SER A 570 -40.17 8.30 -0.49
CA SER A 570 -38.84 7.92 0.03
C SER A 570 -38.43 6.51 -0.40
N PHE A 571 -39.40 5.60 -0.57
CA PHE A 571 -39.19 4.28 -1.16
C PHE A 571 -38.68 4.37 -2.59
N TRP A 572 -39.45 5.02 -3.49
CA TRP A 572 -39.07 5.12 -4.89
C TRP A 572 -37.77 5.89 -5.09
N ILE A 573 -37.51 6.96 -4.32
CA ILE A 573 -36.23 7.69 -4.37
C ILE A 573 -35.07 6.78 -3.94
N SER A 574 -35.20 6.05 -2.82
CA SER A 574 -34.11 5.19 -2.33
C SER A 574 -33.84 4.01 -3.27
N LEU A 575 -34.89 3.40 -3.81
CA LEU A 575 -34.78 2.28 -4.75
C LEU A 575 -34.16 2.72 -6.07
N THR A 576 -34.68 3.81 -6.68
CA THR A 576 -34.14 4.34 -7.95
C THR A 576 -32.70 4.81 -7.79
N LEU A 577 -32.39 5.52 -6.71
CA LEU A 577 -31.03 5.97 -6.42
C LEU A 577 -30.07 4.79 -6.22
N SER A 578 -30.49 3.74 -5.51
CA SER A 578 -29.66 2.53 -5.31
C SER A 578 -29.37 1.82 -6.64
N ILE A 579 -30.39 1.65 -7.50
CA ILE A 579 -30.22 1.03 -8.82
C ILE A 579 -29.31 1.89 -9.71
N LEU A 580 -29.52 3.23 -9.75
CA LEU A 580 -28.68 4.14 -10.52
C LEU A 580 -27.22 4.11 -10.06
N ILE A 581 -26.98 4.09 -8.76
CA ILE A 581 -25.63 3.96 -8.20
C ILE A 581 -25.03 2.62 -8.63
N LEU A 582 -25.76 1.50 -8.52
CA LEU A 582 -25.23 0.20 -8.93
C LEU A 582 -24.92 0.13 -10.42
N LEU A 583 -25.78 0.67 -11.29
CA LEU A 583 -25.52 0.78 -12.72
C LEU A 583 -24.29 1.66 -13.01
N TYR A 584 -24.13 2.75 -12.28
CA TYR A 584 -22.93 3.57 -12.34
C TYR A 584 -21.69 2.76 -11.96
N LEU A 585 -21.70 2.04 -10.83
CA LEU A 585 -20.59 1.20 -10.39
C LEU A 585 -20.27 0.11 -11.43
N ILE A 586 -21.26 -0.56 -12.00
CA ILE A 586 -21.07 -1.57 -13.06
C ILE A 586 -20.39 -0.93 -14.29
N SER A 587 -20.92 0.19 -14.79
CA SER A 587 -20.39 0.86 -15.98
C SER A 587 -18.94 1.33 -15.80
N ILE A 588 -18.61 1.91 -14.65
CA ILE A 588 -17.27 2.39 -14.33
C ILE A 588 -16.31 1.23 -14.03
N ALA A 589 -16.78 0.13 -13.42
CA ALA A 589 -15.96 -1.08 -13.26
C ALA A 589 -15.59 -1.66 -14.62
N ILE A 590 -16.55 -1.85 -15.53
CA ILE A 590 -16.30 -2.34 -16.90
C ILE A 590 -15.33 -1.41 -17.63
N LEU A 591 -15.55 -0.09 -17.58
CA LEU A 591 -14.64 0.90 -18.17
C LEU A 591 -13.23 0.81 -17.60
N THR A 592 -13.11 0.61 -16.29
CA THR A 592 -11.82 0.44 -15.60
C THR A 592 -11.12 -0.82 -16.09
N TYR A 593 -11.81 -1.96 -16.16
CA TYR A 593 -11.22 -3.19 -16.70
C TYR A 593 -10.83 -3.03 -18.18
N MET A 594 -11.63 -2.39 -19.02
CA MET A 594 -11.28 -2.15 -20.41
C MET A 594 -10.02 -1.28 -20.57
N ARG A 595 -9.83 -0.25 -19.73
CA ARG A 595 -8.70 0.69 -19.86
C ARG A 595 -7.46 0.36 -19.03
N ARG A 596 -7.60 -0.37 -17.93
CA ARG A 596 -6.53 -0.59 -16.92
C ARG A 596 -6.14 -2.04 -16.73
N SER A 597 -6.84 -3.01 -17.32
CA SER A 597 -6.49 -4.44 -17.15
C SER A 597 -5.32 -4.92 -18.02
N HIS A 598 -4.80 -4.10 -18.94
CA HIS A 598 -3.64 -4.46 -19.76
C HIS A 598 -2.35 -4.47 -18.93
N LYS A 599 -1.40 -5.34 -19.29
CA LYS A 599 -0.10 -5.45 -18.62
C LYS A 599 0.86 -4.44 -19.25
N PHE A 600 1.20 -3.38 -18.52
CA PHE A 600 2.13 -2.34 -18.99
C PHE A 600 3.36 -2.16 -18.08
N MET A 601 3.50 -2.98 -17.04
CA MET A 601 4.63 -2.93 -16.10
C MET A 601 5.26 -4.31 -15.98
N PRO A 602 6.57 -4.39 -15.66
CA PRO A 602 7.25 -5.66 -15.43
C PRO A 602 6.79 -6.37 -14.16
N ARG A 603 6.38 -5.62 -13.14
CA ARG A 603 6.01 -6.13 -11.81
C ARG A 603 4.97 -5.24 -11.11
N GLN A 604 4.46 -5.72 -9.98
CA GLN A 604 3.55 -4.98 -9.12
C GLN A 604 4.31 -3.89 -8.34
N ILE A 605 3.71 -2.70 -8.22
CA ILE A 605 4.33 -1.47 -7.66
C ILE A 605 3.98 -1.20 -6.19
N GLY A 606 3.41 -2.17 -5.47
CA GLY A 606 2.95 -1.98 -4.10
C GLY A 606 4.06 -1.92 -3.04
N THR A 607 5.31 -2.22 -3.42
CA THR A 607 6.47 -2.23 -2.51
C THR A 607 7.48 -1.14 -2.88
N MET A 608 8.18 -0.59 -1.87
CA MET A 608 9.28 0.36 -2.11
C MET A 608 10.40 -0.28 -2.93
N ALA A 609 10.66 -1.58 -2.70
CA ALA A 609 11.64 -2.36 -3.46
C ALA A 609 11.35 -2.36 -4.97
N SER A 610 10.08 -2.48 -5.38
CA SER A 610 9.69 -2.43 -6.79
C SER A 610 10.02 -1.08 -7.44
N VAL A 611 9.76 0.02 -6.71
CA VAL A 611 10.06 1.39 -7.17
C VAL A 611 11.58 1.61 -7.25
N LEU A 612 12.34 1.22 -6.22
CA LEU A 612 13.80 1.29 -6.22
C LEU A 612 14.41 0.50 -7.38
N ALA A 613 13.91 -0.70 -7.65
CA ALA A 613 14.32 -1.51 -8.79
C ALA A 613 14.00 -0.85 -10.16
N MET A 614 13.00 0.03 -10.25
CA MET A 614 12.67 0.76 -11.50
C MET A 614 13.54 2.01 -11.70
N ILE A 615 14.18 2.53 -10.66
CA ILE A 615 14.97 3.76 -10.73
C ILE A 615 16.47 3.52 -10.52
N TYR A 616 16.87 2.30 -10.16
CA TYR A 616 18.25 1.93 -9.79
C TYR A 616 19.33 2.54 -10.68
N GLN A 617 19.19 2.39 -11.99
CA GLN A 617 20.20 2.82 -12.96
C GLN A 617 19.79 4.04 -13.78
N SER A 618 18.72 4.71 -13.37
CA SER A 618 18.16 5.86 -14.08
C SER A 618 19.00 7.12 -13.91
N LYS A 619 19.14 7.90 -14.99
CA LYS A 619 19.80 9.21 -15.01
C LYS A 619 18.98 10.29 -14.31
N MET A 620 17.66 10.10 -14.24
CA MET A 620 16.75 10.93 -13.44
C MET A 620 17.26 11.15 -12.00
N LEU A 621 17.94 10.17 -11.38
CA LEU A 621 18.47 10.28 -10.02
C LEU A 621 19.41 11.48 -9.81
N LEU A 622 20.11 11.93 -10.86
CA LEU A 622 20.98 13.11 -10.80
C LEU A 622 20.19 14.39 -10.48
N THR A 623 18.93 14.46 -10.91
CA THR A 623 18.01 15.58 -10.61
C THR A 623 17.63 15.64 -9.12
N PHE A 624 17.72 14.51 -8.42
CA PHE A 624 17.32 14.32 -7.03
C PHE A 624 18.48 14.41 -6.04
N VAL A 625 19.71 14.70 -6.48
CA VAL A 625 20.83 14.89 -5.55
C VAL A 625 20.62 16.17 -4.74
N ASP A 626 20.93 16.12 -3.45
CA ASP A 626 20.72 17.19 -2.46
C ASP A 626 19.24 17.58 -2.22
N THR A 627 18.29 16.76 -2.68
CA THR A 627 16.85 17.01 -2.51
C THR A 627 16.22 16.19 -1.37
N GLU A 628 17.00 15.43 -0.60
CA GLU A 628 16.50 14.51 0.44
C GLU A 628 15.76 15.22 1.59
N LYS A 629 16.05 16.50 1.80
CA LYS A 629 15.41 17.33 2.84
C LYS A 629 14.25 18.17 2.33
N PHE A 630 13.97 18.13 1.03
CA PHE A 630 12.92 18.98 0.46
C PHE A 630 11.55 18.54 0.95
N THR A 631 10.69 19.52 1.17
CA THR A 631 9.26 19.27 1.34
C THR A 631 8.61 18.92 0.00
N SER A 632 7.44 18.29 0.06
CA SER A 632 6.64 17.92 -1.11
C SER A 632 6.40 19.08 -2.10
N GLY A 633 6.12 20.27 -1.58
CA GLY A 633 5.89 21.47 -2.39
C GLY A 633 7.18 21.98 -3.03
N GLU A 634 8.28 22.00 -2.27
CA GLU A 634 9.60 22.39 -2.78
C GLU A 634 10.09 21.43 -3.86
N MET A 635 9.92 20.12 -3.66
CA MET A 635 10.25 19.09 -4.65
C MET A 635 9.47 19.30 -5.95
N THR A 636 8.17 19.55 -5.85
CA THR A 636 7.34 19.79 -7.05
C THR A 636 7.78 21.05 -7.79
N LYS A 637 8.15 22.11 -7.07
CA LYS A 637 8.66 23.36 -7.65
C LYS A 637 10.03 23.15 -8.30
N HIS A 638 10.94 22.43 -7.64
CA HIS A 638 12.26 22.08 -8.17
C HIS A 638 12.16 21.29 -9.47
N LEU A 639 11.30 20.26 -9.50
CA LEU A 639 11.05 19.45 -10.69
C LEU A 639 10.38 20.26 -11.82
N ALA A 640 9.48 21.18 -11.49
CA ALA A 640 8.86 22.06 -12.48
C ALA A 640 9.87 23.02 -13.15
N GLN A 641 10.89 23.47 -12.41
CA GLN A 641 11.93 24.37 -12.93
C GLN A 641 12.85 23.72 -13.95
N GLN A 642 13.00 22.39 -13.91
CA GLN A 642 13.89 21.68 -14.83
C GLN A 642 13.26 21.41 -16.20
N GLU A 643 11.95 21.57 -16.35
CA GLU A 643 11.18 21.34 -17.60
C GLU A 643 11.41 19.96 -18.27
N LYS A 644 11.95 19.00 -17.53
CA LYS A 644 12.23 17.64 -18.01
C LYS A 644 10.95 16.81 -18.16
N ARG A 645 11.00 15.88 -19.11
CA ARG A 645 9.96 14.86 -19.35
C ARG A 645 10.47 13.49 -18.93
N TYR A 646 9.56 12.64 -18.47
CA TYR A 646 9.88 11.32 -17.97
C TYR A 646 9.02 10.25 -18.64
N ALA A 647 9.53 9.03 -18.71
CA ALA A 647 8.82 7.90 -19.27
C ALA A 647 9.20 6.58 -18.59
N LEU A 648 8.31 5.60 -18.67
CA LEU A 648 8.59 4.21 -18.30
C LEU A 648 8.95 3.43 -19.58
N GLY A 649 10.14 2.86 -19.63
CA GLY A 649 10.61 2.09 -20.78
C GLY A 649 12.07 1.68 -20.69
N TRP A 650 12.64 1.34 -21.84
CA TRP A 650 14.04 0.98 -21.98
C TRP A 650 14.89 2.22 -22.14
N PHE A 651 15.94 2.35 -21.34
CA PHE A 651 16.86 3.48 -21.39
C PHE A 651 18.32 3.00 -21.26
N LYS A 652 19.26 3.86 -21.66
CA LYS A 652 20.68 3.60 -21.45
C LYS A 652 21.05 4.09 -20.05
N GLY A 653 21.37 3.17 -19.16
CA GLY A 653 21.67 3.44 -17.76
C GLY A 653 23.00 4.17 -17.54
N ARG A 654 23.29 4.45 -16.26
CA ARG A 654 24.51 5.13 -15.81
C ARG A 654 25.80 4.32 -16.06
N ASP A 655 25.69 3.00 -16.14
CA ASP A 655 26.76 2.04 -16.47
C ASP A 655 26.98 1.89 -17.99
N GLY A 656 26.13 2.53 -18.80
CA GLY A 656 26.15 2.39 -20.24
C GLY A 656 25.36 1.19 -20.77
N ASP A 657 24.88 0.31 -19.90
CA ASP A 657 24.06 -0.83 -20.28
C ASP A 657 22.59 -0.43 -20.49
N HIS A 658 21.80 -1.34 -21.08
CA HIS A 658 20.38 -1.12 -21.29
C HIS A 658 19.59 -1.60 -20.09
N HIS A 659 18.74 -0.73 -19.56
CA HIS A 659 17.92 -1.00 -18.38
C HIS A 659 16.45 -0.73 -18.63
N LEU A 660 15.62 -1.43 -17.87
CA LEU A 660 14.17 -1.24 -17.86
C LEU A 660 13.73 -0.45 -16.62
N GLY A 661 13.03 0.66 -16.80
CA GLY A 661 12.56 1.44 -15.65
C GLY A 661 12.04 2.82 -16.02
N ILE A 662 12.09 3.74 -15.06
CA ILE A 662 11.63 5.11 -15.20
C ILE A 662 12.84 6.01 -15.38
N ASP A 663 12.91 6.75 -16.49
CA ASP A 663 14.02 7.67 -16.76
C ASP A 663 13.56 8.95 -17.46
N GLU A 664 14.47 9.93 -17.54
CA GLU A 664 14.27 11.14 -18.34
C GLU A 664 14.22 10.83 -19.84
N GLU A 665 13.37 11.54 -20.58
CA GLU A 665 13.32 11.41 -22.04
C GLU A 665 14.49 12.14 -22.73
N PRO A 666 15.02 11.62 -23.85
CA PRO A 666 14.49 10.49 -24.63
C PRO A 666 14.93 9.11 -24.13
N ILE A 667 13.93 8.22 -23.95
CA ILE A 667 14.15 6.78 -23.74
C ILE A 667 14.35 6.05 -25.08
N LEU A 668 14.99 4.88 -25.04
CA LEU A 668 15.29 4.06 -26.22
C LEU A 668 14.02 3.48 -26.86
N ASP A 669 13.18 2.80 -26.06
CA ASP A 669 11.93 2.21 -26.52
C ASP A 669 10.91 2.09 -25.38
N GLY A 670 9.62 2.04 -25.73
CA GLY A 670 8.54 1.78 -24.78
C GLY A 670 8.59 0.33 -24.28
N TYR A 671 8.18 0.13 -23.02
CA TYR A 671 8.06 -1.22 -22.48
C TYR A 671 6.82 -1.94 -23.03
N VAL A 672 7.02 -3.17 -23.51
CA VAL A 672 5.96 -4.10 -23.91
C VAL A 672 6.08 -5.36 -23.07
N TYR A 673 4.99 -5.77 -22.43
CA TYR A 673 5.01 -6.92 -21.53
C TYR A 673 5.37 -8.21 -22.26
N GLY A 674 6.40 -8.90 -21.77
CA GLY A 674 6.86 -10.19 -22.31
C GLY A 674 7.89 -10.09 -23.43
N GLU A 675 8.18 -8.90 -23.95
CA GLU A 675 9.23 -8.68 -24.94
C GLU A 675 10.52 -8.21 -24.27
N LYS A 676 11.64 -8.87 -24.55
CA LYS A 676 12.95 -8.37 -24.12
C LYS A 676 13.48 -7.38 -25.14
N TYR A 677 14.12 -6.32 -24.68
CA TYR A 677 14.72 -5.31 -25.57
C TYR A 677 15.71 -5.90 -26.58
N ARG A 678 16.46 -6.92 -26.15
CA ARG A 678 17.44 -7.62 -26.99
C ARG A 678 16.80 -8.31 -28.20
N ASP A 679 15.53 -8.71 -28.10
CA ASP A 679 14.83 -9.43 -29.17
C ASP A 679 14.36 -8.48 -30.29
N LYS A 680 14.25 -7.17 -30.02
CA LYS A 680 13.87 -6.15 -31.02
C LYS A 680 15.05 -5.68 -31.88
N ARG A 681 16.29 -5.81 -31.39
CA ARG A 681 17.47 -5.55 -32.21
C ARG A 681 17.69 -6.77 -33.10
N LEU A 682 17.45 -6.62 -34.40
CA LEU A 682 18.10 -7.47 -35.39
C LEU A 682 19.60 -7.40 -35.10
N LEU A 683 20.15 -8.46 -34.52
CA LEU A 683 21.60 -8.59 -34.36
C LEU A 683 22.19 -8.45 -35.77
N GLY A 684 23.29 -7.72 -35.94
CA GLY A 684 23.91 -7.54 -37.27
C GLY A 684 24.20 -8.85 -38.01
N HIS A 685 24.21 -9.99 -37.31
CA HIS A 685 24.29 -11.33 -37.91
C HIS A 685 23.01 -11.80 -38.63
N GLN A 686 21.84 -11.22 -38.34
CA GLN A 686 20.54 -11.56 -38.94
C GLN A 686 20.21 -10.66 -40.16
N ILE A 687 20.98 -9.59 -40.36
CA ILE A 687 20.77 -8.63 -41.46
C ILE A 687 21.45 -9.11 -42.77
N GLY A 688 22.27 -10.17 -42.72
CA GLY A 688 23.08 -10.63 -43.86
C GLY A 688 22.42 -11.61 -44.84
N THR A 689 21.12 -11.91 -44.76
CA THR A 689 20.48 -12.94 -45.62
C THR A 689 19.44 -12.43 -46.61
N TRP A 690 19.37 -11.11 -46.87
CA TRP A 690 18.41 -10.54 -47.82
C TRP A 690 19.01 -10.02 -49.14
N GLU A 691 20.29 -10.31 -49.42
CA GLU A 691 20.93 -9.99 -50.72
C GLU A 691 20.91 -11.16 -51.73
N GLN A 692 20.18 -12.23 -51.45
CA GLN A 692 19.94 -13.32 -52.41
C GLN A 692 18.45 -13.66 -52.47
N TYR A 693 17.65 -12.84 -53.14
CA TYR A 693 16.47 -13.26 -53.91
C TYR A 693 16.03 -12.18 -54.88
#